data_AF-A0A4Y3ND00-F1
#
_entry.id   AF-A0A4Y3ND00-F1
#
_cell.length_a   1.000
_cell.length_b   1.000
_cell.length_c   1.000
_cell.angle_alpha   90.00
_cell.angle_beta   90.00
_cell.angle_gamma   90.00
#
_symmetry.space_group_name_H-M   'P 1'
#
loop_
_entity.id
_entity.type
_entity.pdbx_description
1 polymer ?
#
loop_
_entity_poly.entity_id
_entity_poly.type
_entity_poly.pdbx_seq_one_letter_code
_entity_poly.pdbx_strand_id
1 'polypeptide(L)'
;MRSIVKRALAVIGLAGMLALPATSAWAADPVTIPSGQNIVDDANVLGSRKGEVQEAIQKTLKDHKYNLYVVTVDSFTNPSVPSEWAKTVATNKGMGKADAILAISKAGQYYFALNSASSIASKQSNITQNAVAANLGAGKADFAQAAIDTAAAIGDAAGGGSGTVPSGNAGVGVLVGVGVVAAGGAGTYLYLRNRRKKAGTKAVSASYGPQGEQLDPLAGLTIPELRQKSGSLLIEADDAIKSSEQELGFAQAQYGDSAIGNFTKALEEAKAHMTESFKLQQQLDDHIPDTEEQQRTWLGEIIRRSEAALASLRDQKADFDSLRELEKNAPQALTAVTAGAKEADAKIASAEQSLEGLRSKYAESALTQVSDNILQAKERLAFVQNAATAAQEKLASGENSLAAVAVRAAEESLHQTKVLIDAISKTAGSLDEARASLEGAVAETSQDLAQARALIQSGAHPELAGPVAGVEAALAQVKTEIQGGKIDPIATLSRLESAHQALDQSLSGVRDQQEQARRAQASLQQTIMAAQAQISATSDYITARRGGVGTEARTRLAEAQRNLDYALSISRNDPVTALTYAQQAHSLAAQAAQLAQSDVDQFGYADQGYGRGGMFGGGGGGGGLGGAILGGILINSILNGGGGGWGGGNDGGGGGGFFGGDSGGGDFGGGGGDFGGGDSGSF
;
A
#
# COMPACT_ATOMS: atom_id res chain seq x y z
N MET A 1 15.27 75.40 21.58
CA MET A 1 15.17 74.40 22.67
C MET A 1 14.69 73.08 22.05
N ARG A 2 15.46 72.13 21.49
CA ARG A 2 16.83 71.63 21.69
C ARG A 2 17.12 71.07 23.09
N SER A 3 16.25 70.21 23.62
CA SER A 3 16.64 69.09 24.52
C SER A 3 15.49 68.13 24.89
N ILE A 4 14.22 68.39 24.52
CA ILE A 4 13.08 67.55 24.96
C ILE A 4 12.69 66.46 23.94
N VAL A 5 13.12 66.56 22.68
CA VAL A 5 12.71 65.62 21.61
C VAL A 5 13.51 64.31 21.60
N LYS A 6 14.63 64.21 22.35
CA LYS A 6 15.47 63.00 22.37
C LYS A 6 15.10 61.95 23.44
N ARG A 7 14.12 62.21 24.32
CA ARG A 7 13.65 61.22 25.32
C ARG A 7 12.27 60.63 25.04
N ALA A 8 11.54 61.12 24.03
CA ALA A 8 10.28 60.51 23.58
C ALA A 8 10.48 59.44 22.48
N LEU A 9 11.64 59.41 21.81
CA LEU A 9 11.91 58.48 20.71
C LEU A 9 12.59 57.16 21.12
N ALA A 10 12.89 56.95 22.41
CA ALA A 10 13.45 55.70 22.91
C ALA A 10 12.41 54.73 23.50
N VAL A 11 11.14 55.15 23.66
CA VAL A 11 10.07 54.30 24.22
C VAL A 11 9.08 53.80 23.15
N ILE A 12 9.03 54.43 21.97
CA ILE A 12 8.25 53.93 20.83
C ILE A 12 9.08 52.96 19.96
N GLY A 13 10.41 53.01 20.04
CA GLY A 13 11.31 52.06 19.37
C GLY A 13 11.42 50.68 20.01
N LEU A 14 10.94 50.50 21.25
CA LEU A 14 10.97 49.19 21.95
C LEU A 14 9.59 48.54 22.13
N ALA A 15 8.49 49.25 21.79
CA ALA A 15 7.14 48.68 21.74
C ALA A 15 6.72 48.26 20.31
N GLY A 16 7.42 48.74 19.28
CA GLY A 16 7.18 48.35 17.88
C GLY A 16 7.92 47.08 17.42
N MET A 17 8.77 46.49 18.27
CA MET A 17 9.55 45.28 17.96
C MET A 17 9.08 44.05 18.76
N LEU A 18 7.84 44.08 19.25
CA LEU A 18 7.14 42.96 19.90
C LEU A 18 5.76 42.68 19.26
N ALA A 19 5.49 43.31 18.12
CA ALA A 19 4.35 43.02 17.26
C ALA A 19 4.80 42.46 15.90
N LEU A 20 5.92 41.72 15.88
CA LEU A 20 5.94 40.58 14.99
C LEU A 20 4.93 39.61 15.60
N PRO A 21 3.90 39.14 14.87
CA PRO A 21 3.33 37.87 15.28
C PRO A 21 4.53 36.94 15.35
N ALA A 22 4.88 36.50 16.56
CA ALA A 22 5.41 35.16 16.67
C ALA A 22 4.36 34.36 15.92
N THR A 23 4.68 33.93 14.70
CA THR A 23 3.94 32.88 14.05
C THR A 23 4.10 31.75 15.02
N SER A 24 3.14 31.66 15.94
CA SER A 24 2.94 30.54 16.79
C SER A 24 3.08 29.34 15.85
N ALA A 25 4.13 28.55 16.03
CA ALA A 25 4.23 27.27 15.37
C ALA A 25 3.00 26.50 15.85
N TRP A 26 1.94 26.55 15.05
CA TRP A 26 0.62 26.09 15.44
C TRP A 26 0.66 24.57 15.45
N ALA A 27 0.51 24.02 16.65
CA ALA A 27 0.10 22.64 16.85
C ALA A 27 -1.24 22.42 16.15
N ALA A 28 -1.38 21.31 15.41
CA ALA A 28 -2.55 21.05 14.56
C ALA A 28 -3.35 19.84 15.08
N ASP A 29 -4.56 20.09 15.57
CA ASP A 29 -5.61 19.06 15.75
C ASP A 29 -6.01 18.44 14.39
N PRO A 30 -6.65 17.25 14.34
CA PRO A 30 -7.12 16.63 13.10
C PRO A 30 -7.93 17.62 12.24
N VAL A 31 -7.44 17.90 11.04
CA VAL A 31 -8.01 18.96 10.19
C VAL A 31 -9.28 18.46 9.49
N THR A 32 -10.31 19.29 9.44
CA THR A 32 -11.52 19.03 8.65
C THR A 32 -11.25 19.39 7.19
N ILE A 33 -11.28 18.39 6.31
CA ILE A 33 -11.13 18.61 4.86
C ILE A 33 -12.41 19.24 4.31
N PRO A 34 -12.37 20.47 3.75
CA PRO A 34 -13.56 21.12 3.19
C PRO A 34 -14.22 20.30 2.08
N SER A 35 -15.53 20.44 1.91
CA SER A 35 -16.25 19.80 0.80
C SER A 35 -15.73 20.32 -0.54
N GLY A 36 -15.44 19.39 -1.48
CA GLY A 36 -14.87 19.73 -2.79
C GLY A 36 -13.37 20.01 -2.81
N GLN A 37 -12.66 19.84 -1.68
CA GLN A 37 -11.20 19.96 -1.63
C GLN A 37 -10.55 18.62 -1.35
N ASN A 38 -9.37 18.43 -1.94
CA ASN A 38 -8.54 17.23 -1.81
C ASN A 38 -7.20 17.49 -1.14
N ILE A 39 -6.82 18.75 -0.98
CA ILE A 39 -5.51 19.14 -0.46
C ILE A 39 -5.70 20.14 0.67
N VAL A 40 -5.17 19.81 1.84
CA VAL A 40 -5.02 20.71 2.98
C VAL A 40 -3.52 20.85 3.23
N ASP A 41 -2.97 22.05 3.02
CA ASP A 41 -1.51 22.30 3.11
C ASP A 41 -1.19 23.37 4.14
N ASP A 42 -1.38 23.03 5.41
CA ASP A 42 -1.19 23.93 6.55
C ASP A 42 0.30 24.16 6.84
N ALA A 43 1.15 23.16 6.56
CA ALA A 43 2.61 23.26 6.68
C ALA A 43 3.28 24.08 5.57
N ASN A 44 2.53 24.42 4.51
CA ASN A 44 2.99 25.08 3.29
C ASN A 44 4.23 24.40 2.66
N VAL A 45 4.21 23.06 2.61
CA VAL A 45 5.34 22.25 2.12
C VAL A 45 5.21 21.89 0.65
N LEU A 46 4.02 22.02 0.05
CA LEU A 46 3.81 21.74 -1.37
C LEU A 46 4.24 22.92 -2.27
N GLY A 47 4.28 24.13 -1.71
CA GLY A 47 4.78 25.34 -2.39
C GLY A 47 4.10 25.59 -3.75
N SER A 48 4.90 25.94 -4.76
CA SER A 48 4.40 26.18 -6.13
C SER A 48 3.89 24.91 -6.84
N ARG A 49 4.19 23.71 -6.32
CA ARG A 49 3.82 22.43 -6.91
C ARG A 49 2.46 21.91 -6.44
N LYS A 50 1.75 22.66 -5.60
CA LYS A 50 0.38 22.32 -5.18
C LYS A 50 -0.58 22.09 -6.36
N GLY A 51 -0.38 22.81 -7.48
CA GLY A 51 -1.14 22.59 -8.72
C GLY A 51 -0.90 21.21 -9.35
N GLU A 52 0.36 20.76 -9.39
CA GLU A 52 0.73 19.44 -9.90
C GLU A 52 0.11 18.31 -9.07
N VAL A 53 0.11 18.46 -7.74
CA VAL A 53 -0.54 17.51 -6.81
C VAL A 53 -2.05 17.46 -7.08
N GLN A 54 -2.69 18.62 -7.26
CA GLN A 54 -4.12 18.70 -7.54
C GLN A 54 -4.48 18.05 -8.88
N GLU A 55 -3.66 18.26 -9.92
CA GLU A 55 -3.82 17.61 -11.22
C GLU A 55 -3.67 16.10 -11.13
N ALA A 56 -2.70 15.60 -10.37
CA ALA A 56 -2.49 14.18 -10.15
C ALA A 56 -3.71 13.53 -9.47
N ILE A 57 -4.24 14.15 -8.42
CA ILE A 57 -5.45 13.68 -7.73
C ILE A 57 -6.66 13.69 -8.67
N GLN A 58 -6.86 14.77 -9.43
CA GLN A 58 -7.98 14.87 -10.37
C GLN A 58 -7.88 13.82 -11.48
N LYS A 59 -6.68 13.52 -11.95
CA LYS A 59 -6.43 12.48 -12.94
C LYS A 59 -6.79 11.10 -12.38
N THR A 60 -6.36 10.77 -11.16
CA THR A 60 -6.71 9.51 -10.50
C THR A 60 -8.22 9.38 -10.29
N LEU A 61 -8.88 10.47 -9.89
CA LEU A 61 -10.34 10.50 -9.74
C LEU A 61 -11.06 10.31 -11.08
N LYS A 62 -10.61 10.99 -12.13
CA LYS A 62 -11.23 10.94 -13.46
C LYS A 62 -11.05 9.57 -14.12
N ASP A 63 -9.83 9.06 -14.13
CA ASP A 63 -9.43 7.88 -14.89
C ASP A 63 -9.73 6.58 -14.13
N HIS A 64 -9.59 6.58 -12.80
CA HIS A 64 -9.66 5.37 -11.97
C HIS A 64 -10.80 5.39 -10.94
N LYS A 65 -11.55 6.49 -10.81
CA LYS A 65 -12.64 6.66 -9.81
C LYS A 65 -12.18 6.52 -8.36
N TYR A 66 -10.88 6.70 -8.13
CA TYR A 66 -10.27 6.74 -6.80
C TYR A 66 -9.89 8.17 -6.45
N ASN A 67 -10.13 8.55 -5.21
CA ASN A 67 -9.87 9.88 -4.72
C ASN A 67 -8.77 9.84 -3.66
N LEU A 68 -7.86 10.81 -3.70
CA LEU A 68 -6.80 10.96 -2.71
C LEU A 68 -6.97 12.30 -1.98
N TYR A 69 -6.91 12.23 -0.65
CA TYR A 69 -6.79 13.38 0.23
C TYR A 69 -5.36 13.52 0.71
N VAL A 70 -4.75 14.69 0.47
CA VAL A 70 -3.39 15.00 0.91
C VAL A 70 -3.47 16.06 2.00
N VAL A 71 -2.91 15.75 3.16
CA VAL A 71 -2.92 16.64 4.32
C VAL A 71 -1.49 16.82 4.84
N THR A 72 -0.99 18.06 4.82
CA THR A 72 0.35 18.39 5.28
C THR A 72 0.31 19.33 6.49
N VAL A 73 0.93 18.93 7.59
CA VAL A 73 0.92 19.62 8.91
C VAL A 73 2.34 19.86 9.43
N ASP A 74 2.53 20.80 10.36
CA ASP A 74 3.86 21.04 10.94
C ASP A 74 4.31 19.85 11.81
N SER A 75 3.41 19.30 12.62
CA SER A 75 3.63 18.08 13.44
C SER A 75 2.29 17.44 13.82
N PHE A 76 2.30 16.14 14.17
CA PHE A 76 1.12 15.44 14.69
C PHE A 76 1.08 15.58 16.21
N THR A 77 -0.01 16.12 16.77
CA THR A 77 -0.05 16.46 18.20
C THR A 77 -1.24 15.88 18.97
N ASN A 78 -2.32 15.45 18.32
CA ASN A 78 -3.53 14.97 19.00
C ASN A 78 -4.39 14.04 18.11
N PRO A 79 -4.02 12.77 17.93
CA PRO A 79 -2.90 12.05 18.53
C PRO A 79 -1.55 12.36 17.86
N SER A 80 -0.45 12.10 18.58
CA SER A 80 0.93 12.26 18.07
C SER A 80 1.37 11.13 17.15
N VAL A 81 0.63 10.03 17.13
CA VAL A 81 0.84 8.90 16.23
C VAL A 81 0.21 9.21 14.86
N PRO A 82 0.98 9.25 13.76
CA PRO A 82 0.46 9.61 12.43
C PRO A 82 -0.70 8.74 11.94
N SER A 83 -0.69 7.45 12.31
CA SER A 83 -1.71 6.48 11.90
C SER A 83 -3.07 6.73 12.54
N GLU A 84 -3.09 7.03 13.84
CA GLU A 84 -4.31 7.35 14.58
C GLU A 84 -4.86 8.71 14.12
N TRP A 85 -3.98 9.68 13.89
CA TRP A 85 -4.35 11.02 13.45
C TRP A 85 -5.05 10.99 12.09
N ALA A 86 -4.45 10.29 11.11
CA ALA A 86 -5.02 10.17 9.78
C ALA A 86 -6.35 9.38 9.77
N LYS A 87 -6.49 8.37 10.65
CA LYS A 87 -7.76 7.64 10.83
C LYS A 87 -8.85 8.56 11.35
N THR A 88 -8.57 9.42 12.33
CA THR A 88 -9.54 10.41 12.83
C THR A 88 -10.00 11.37 11.73
N VAL A 89 -9.09 11.85 10.88
CA VAL A 89 -9.44 12.69 9.72
C VAL A 89 -10.33 11.93 8.73
N ALA A 90 -9.99 10.67 8.44
CA ALA A 90 -10.77 9.82 7.53
C ALA A 90 -12.20 9.56 8.04
N THR A 91 -12.35 9.28 9.34
CA THR A 91 -13.66 9.09 9.99
C THR A 91 -14.49 10.37 9.97
N ASN A 92 -13.89 11.51 10.35
CA ASN A 92 -14.58 12.81 10.36
C ASN A 92 -15.05 13.23 8.94
N LYS A 93 -14.28 12.87 7.91
CA LYS A 93 -14.62 13.15 6.52
C LYS A 93 -15.71 12.22 5.96
N GLY A 94 -15.93 11.05 6.55
CA GLY A 94 -16.84 10.04 6.00
C GLY A 94 -16.31 9.39 4.72
N MET A 95 -15.01 9.06 4.68
CA MET A 95 -14.36 8.49 3.50
C MET A 95 -15.00 7.17 3.04
N GLY A 96 -15.36 7.10 1.76
CA GLY A 96 -15.93 5.93 1.12
C GLY A 96 -14.88 4.90 0.69
N LYS A 97 -15.35 3.80 0.05
CA LYS A 97 -14.51 2.65 -0.36
C LYS A 97 -13.43 2.99 -1.39
N ALA A 98 -13.57 4.10 -2.11
CA ALA A 98 -12.64 4.55 -3.14
C ALA A 98 -11.84 5.80 -2.73
N ASP A 99 -11.87 6.17 -1.45
CA ASP A 99 -11.10 7.29 -0.90
C ASP A 99 -9.81 6.78 -0.22
N ALA A 100 -8.73 7.54 -0.38
CA ALA A 100 -7.43 7.34 0.25
C ALA A 100 -6.98 8.62 0.97
N ILE A 101 -6.16 8.49 2.01
CA ILE A 101 -5.57 9.63 2.73
C ILE A 101 -4.06 9.47 2.86
N LEU A 102 -3.33 10.55 2.56
CA LEU A 102 -1.91 10.71 2.82
C LEU A 102 -1.71 11.91 3.75
N ALA A 103 -1.32 11.64 4.98
CA ALA A 103 -0.98 12.65 5.98
C ALA A 103 0.54 12.74 6.14
N ILE A 104 1.12 13.94 6.08
CA ILE A 104 2.57 14.15 6.18
C ILE A 104 2.89 15.32 7.11
N SER A 105 3.87 15.15 7.99
CA SER A 105 4.43 16.23 8.80
C SER A 105 5.65 16.87 8.13
N LYS A 106 5.94 18.13 8.48
CA LYS A 106 7.14 18.84 8.02
C LYS A 106 8.46 18.15 8.41
N ALA A 107 8.43 17.37 9.49
CA ALA A 107 9.55 16.53 9.94
C ALA A 107 9.72 15.25 9.10
N GLY A 108 8.86 15.01 8.11
CA GLY A 108 8.92 13.83 7.23
C GLY A 108 8.23 12.59 7.80
N GLN A 109 7.55 12.68 8.94
CA GLN A 109 6.69 11.59 9.41
C GLN A 109 5.43 11.54 8.56
N TYR A 110 4.95 10.35 8.23
CA TYR A 110 3.78 10.22 7.36
C TYR A 110 2.92 9.02 7.74
N TYR A 111 1.70 9.04 7.24
CA TYR A 111 0.85 7.85 7.20
C TYR A 111 -0.01 7.88 5.94
N PHE A 112 -0.06 6.73 5.27
CA PHE A 112 -0.92 6.49 4.13
C PHE A 112 -1.94 5.40 4.49
N ALA A 113 -3.21 5.64 4.18
CA ALA A 113 -4.26 4.65 4.36
C ALA A 113 -5.27 4.65 3.22
N LEU A 114 -5.70 3.44 2.89
CA LEU A 114 -6.87 3.16 2.10
C LEU A 114 -8.02 2.75 3.03
N ASN A 115 -9.26 2.93 2.56
CA ASN A 115 -10.41 2.32 3.23
C ASN A 115 -10.24 0.80 3.26
N SER A 116 -10.54 0.14 4.39
CA SER A 116 -10.40 -1.33 4.53
C SER A 116 -11.30 -2.12 3.58
N ALA A 117 -12.43 -1.53 3.15
CA ALA A 117 -13.32 -2.10 2.14
C ALA A 117 -12.96 -1.69 0.69
N SER A 118 -11.79 -1.06 0.49
CA SER A 118 -11.27 -0.73 -0.83
C SER A 118 -10.83 -1.98 -1.59
N SER A 119 -11.10 -2.05 -2.89
CA SER A 119 -10.64 -3.16 -3.74
C SER A 119 -9.11 -3.21 -3.89
N ILE A 120 -8.40 -2.12 -3.55
CA ILE A 120 -6.95 -2.03 -3.59
C ILE A 120 -6.29 -2.04 -2.20
N ALA A 121 -7.04 -2.36 -1.14
CA ALA A 121 -6.53 -2.37 0.24
C ALA A 121 -5.28 -3.27 0.40
N SER A 122 -5.23 -4.41 -0.31
CA SER A 122 -4.08 -5.33 -0.30
C SER A 122 -2.79 -4.73 -0.90
N LYS A 123 -2.88 -3.62 -1.64
CA LYS A 123 -1.75 -2.93 -2.27
C LYS A 123 -1.21 -1.76 -1.42
N GLN A 124 -1.81 -1.48 -0.26
CA GLN A 124 -1.41 -0.37 0.59
C GLN A 124 0.07 -0.39 0.96
N SER A 125 0.63 -1.57 1.30
CA SER A 125 2.05 -1.71 1.66
C SER A 125 2.96 -1.31 0.49
N ASN A 126 2.65 -1.81 -0.71
CA ASN A 126 3.43 -1.48 -1.92
C ASN A 126 3.35 0.01 -2.27
N ILE A 127 2.18 0.63 -2.18
CA ILE A 127 2.02 2.08 -2.42
C ILE A 127 2.83 2.87 -1.39
N THR A 128 2.78 2.45 -0.13
CA THR A 128 3.52 3.11 0.96
C THR A 128 5.04 3.04 0.71
N GLN A 129 5.56 1.88 0.35
CA GLN A 129 7.01 1.70 0.13
C GLN A 129 7.49 2.40 -1.14
N ASN A 130 6.79 2.22 -2.27
CA ASN A 130 7.27 2.66 -3.57
C ASN A 130 6.97 4.12 -3.89
N ALA A 131 5.91 4.69 -3.30
CA ALA A 131 5.47 6.06 -3.60
C ALA A 131 5.69 7.04 -2.47
N VAL A 132 5.43 6.63 -1.22
CA VAL A 132 5.53 7.53 -0.07
C VAL A 132 6.95 7.51 0.50
N ALA A 133 7.45 6.33 0.89
CA ALA A 133 8.76 6.18 1.53
C ALA A 133 9.91 6.58 0.60
N ALA A 134 9.80 6.25 -0.69
CA ALA A 134 10.80 6.57 -1.71
C ALA A 134 11.07 8.09 -1.85
N ASN A 135 10.06 8.93 -1.61
CA ASN A 135 10.15 10.39 -1.75
C ASN A 135 10.40 11.13 -0.42
N LEU A 136 10.17 10.46 0.70
CA LEU A 136 10.34 11.04 2.04
C LEU A 136 11.60 10.52 2.76
N GLY A 137 12.31 9.55 2.19
CA GLY A 137 13.59 9.01 2.68
C GLY A 137 14.84 9.82 2.24
N ALA A 138 15.99 9.54 2.86
CA ALA A 138 17.33 9.98 2.43
C ALA A 138 17.66 11.49 2.48
N GLY A 139 17.01 12.29 3.35
CA GLY A 139 17.47 13.65 3.67
C GLY A 139 17.12 14.73 2.64
N LYS A 140 16.27 14.43 1.65
CA LYS A 140 15.59 15.39 0.78
C LYS A 140 14.13 14.98 0.64
N ALA A 141 13.29 15.35 1.62
CA ALA A 141 11.86 15.07 1.56
C ALA A 141 11.20 15.93 0.46
N ASP A 142 10.78 15.29 -0.63
CA ASP A 142 9.96 15.93 -1.67
C ASP A 142 8.48 15.61 -1.40
N PHE A 143 7.84 16.44 -0.58
CA PHE A 143 6.44 16.27 -0.17
C PHE A 143 5.46 16.32 -1.35
N ALA A 144 5.76 17.16 -2.35
CA ALA A 144 4.92 17.27 -3.55
C ALA A 144 5.05 16.03 -4.42
N GLN A 145 6.27 15.53 -4.62
CA GLN A 145 6.49 14.29 -5.37
C GLN A 145 5.90 13.08 -4.65
N ALA A 146 6.02 12.99 -3.32
CA ALA A 146 5.38 11.94 -2.53
C ALA A 146 3.87 11.89 -2.76
N ALA A 147 3.20 13.05 -2.80
CA ALA A 147 1.76 13.12 -3.05
C ALA A 147 1.40 12.76 -4.50
N ILE A 148 2.17 13.23 -5.49
CA ILE A 148 1.98 12.91 -6.92
C ILE A 148 2.15 11.41 -7.17
N ASP A 149 3.22 10.84 -6.63
CA ASP A 149 3.56 9.43 -6.80
C ASP A 149 2.55 8.53 -6.10
N THR A 150 2.04 8.96 -4.93
CA THR A 150 0.96 8.25 -4.23
C THR A 150 -0.32 8.23 -5.08
N ALA A 151 -0.69 9.37 -5.68
CA ALA A 151 -1.84 9.43 -6.59
C ALA A 151 -1.66 8.51 -7.81
N ALA A 152 -0.44 8.45 -8.36
CA ALA A 152 -0.09 7.59 -9.48
C ALA A 152 -0.13 6.09 -9.11
N ALA A 153 0.42 5.72 -7.96
CA ALA A 153 0.44 4.34 -7.45
C ALA A 153 -0.97 3.83 -7.08
N ILE A 154 -1.84 4.71 -6.57
CA ILE A 154 -3.27 4.41 -6.41
C ILE A 154 -3.92 4.14 -7.77
N GLY A 155 -3.60 4.97 -8.78
CA GLY A 155 -4.08 4.76 -10.15
C GLY A 155 -3.59 3.43 -10.76
N ASP A 156 -2.34 3.06 -10.53
CA ASP A 156 -1.77 1.77 -10.92
C ASP A 156 -2.50 0.61 -10.26
N ALA A 157 -2.64 0.64 -8.92
CA ALA A 157 -3.36 -0.38 -8.17
C ALA A 157 -4.83 -0.50 -8.60
N ALA A 158 -5.51 0.63 -8.80
CA ALA A 158 -6.89 0.66 -9.27
C ALA A 158 -7.03 0.18 -10.73
N GLY A 159 -5.96 0.28 -11.52
CA GLY A 159 -5.84 -0.26 -12.87
C GLY A 159 -5.43 -1.73 -12.94
N GLY A 160 -5.28 -2.43 -11.79
CA GLY A 160 -4.87 -3.83 -11.71
C GLY A 160 -3.37 -4.07 -11.53
N GLY A 161 -2.58 -3.00 -11.37
CA GLY A 161 -1.15 -3.06 -11.06
C GLY A 161 -0.84 -3.41 -9.60
N SER A 162 0.45 -3.44 -9.27
CA SER A 162 0.93 -3.82 -7.93
C SER A 162 0.96 -2.65 -6.95
N GLY A 163 0.59 -1.43 -7.37
CA GLY A 163 0.68 -0.23 -6.54
C GLY A 163 2.07 0.40 -6.58
N THR A 164 2.73 0.31 -7.74
CA THR A 164 4.04 0.91 -7.98
C THR A 164 3.90 2.27 -8.63
N VAL A 165 4.81 3.20 -8.33
CA VAL A 165 4.93 4.44 -9.08
C VAL A 165 5.39 4.06 -10.49
N PRO A 166 4.66 4.44 -11.56
CA PRO A 166 5.19 4.33 -12.90
C PRO A 166 6.47 5.17 -12.93
N SER A 167 7.63 4.52 -12.89
CA SER A 167 8.92 5.23 -12.83
C SER A 167 8.98 6.17 -14.02
N GLY A 168 9.02 7.48 -13.73
CA GLY A 168 9.26 8.53 -14.72
C GLY A 168 10.59 8.38 -15.48
N ASN A 169 11.43 7.42 -15.09
CA ASN A 169 12.61 6.96 -15.80
C ASN A 169 12.60 5.42 -16.00
N ALA A 170 11.60 4.89 -16.71
CA ALA A 170 11.73 3.72 -17.60
C ALA A 170 10.40 3.45 -18.31
N GLY A 171 10.28 3.88 -19.56
CA GLY A 171 9.29 3.38 -20.51
C GLY A 171 7.99 4.20 -20.68
N VAL A 172 8.01 5.07 -21.71
CA VAL A 172 6.90 5.80 -22.35
C VAL A 172 6.44 7.09 -21.64
N GLY A 173 6.63 8.29 -22.17
CA GLY A 173 7.34 8.77 -23.34
C GLY A 173 7.41 10.29 -23.24
N VAL A 174 8.63 10.84 -23.26
CA VAL A 174 8.86 12.28 -23.37
C VAL A 174 8.54 12.69 -24.80
N LEU A 175 7.34 13.24 -25.00
CA LEU A 175 7.07 14.20 -26.07
C LEU A 175 7.61 15.56 -25.63
N VAL A 176 8.93 15.72 -25.67
CA VAL A 176 9.53 17.04 -25.90
C VAL A 176 9.82 17.09 -27.40
N GLY A 177 8.82 17.60 -28.11
CA GLY A 177 8.96 18.14 -29.45
C GLY A 177 8.18 19.44 -29.48
N VAL A 178 8.80 20.54 -29.04
CA VAL A 178 8.31 21.87 -29.40
C VAL A 178 8.66 22.08 -30.86
N GLY A 179 7.65 22.20 -31.73
CA GLY A 179 7.85 22.54 -33.13
C GLY A 179 6.71 22.18 -34.08
N VAL A 180 5.52 22.77 -33.85
CA VAL A 180 4.49 23.20 -34.81
C VAL A 180 4.69 22.76 -36.28
N VAL A 181 3.81 21.88 -36.82
CA VAL A 181 2.76 22.13 -37.85
C VAL A 181 2.11 20.80 -38.32
N ALA A 182 0.81 20.68 -38.02
CA ALA A 182 -0.32 20.08 -38.75
C ALA A 182 -0.42 18.58 -39.14
N ALA A 183 -1.52 17.98 -38.61
CA ALA A 183 -2.43 16.97 -39.19
C ALA A 183 -1.84 15.59 -39.55
N GLY A 184 -2.38 14.44 -39.16
CA GLY A 184 -3.58 13.97 -38.50
C GLY A 184 -3.52 12.43 -38.61
N GLY A 185 -4.08 11.67 -37.68
CA GLY A 185 -4.29 10.22 -37.88
C GLY A 185 -3.45 9.23 -37.07
N ALA A 186 -2.15 9.12 -37.34
CA ALA A 186 -1.36 7.98 -36.85
C ALA A 186 -1.08 8.00 -35.32
N GLY A 187 -0.77 9.18 -34.77
CA GLY A 187 -0.60 9.34 -33.31
C GLY A 187 -1.90 9.08 -32.54
N THR A 188 -3.05 9.43 -33.14
CA THR A 188 -4.38 9.13 -32.59
C THR A 188 -4.72 7.65 -32.66
N TYR A 189 -4.33 6.91 -33.70
CA TYR A 189 -4.60 5.47 -33.80
C TYR A 189 -3.78 4.66 -32.79
N LEU A 190 -2.51 4.98 -32.55
CA LEU A 190 -1.72 4.34 -31.49
C LEU A 190 -2.15 4.78 -30.08
N TYR A 191 -2.50 6.06 -29.90
CA TYR A 191 -3.09 6.55 -28.66
C TYR A 191 -4.45 5.89 -28.39
N LEU A 192 -5.29 5.68 -29.40
CA LEU A 192 -6.57 4.97 -29.29
C LEU A 192 -6.39 3.46 -29.16
N ARG A 193 -5.37 2.83 -29.76
CA ARG A 193 -5.03 1.40 -29.58
C ARG A 193 -4.52 1.13 -28.17
N ASN A 194 -3.71 2.02 -27.60
CA ASN A 194 -3.31 1.93 -26.19
C ASN A 194 -4.44 2.32 -25.23
N ARG A 195 -5.30 3.28 -25.61
CA ARG A 195 -6.53 3.58 -24.86
C ARG A 195 -7.56 2.47 -25.01
N ARG A 196 -7.52 1.65 -26.06
CA ARG A 196 -8.37 0.47 -26.31
C ARG A 196 -7.81 -0.81 -25.70
N LYS A 197 -6.50 -0.95 -25.49
CA LYS A 197 -5.98 -1.88 -24.48
C LYS A 197 -6.41 -1.48 -23.06
N LYS A 198 -6.69 -0.18 -22.82
CA LYS A 198 -7.33 0.35 -21.59
C LYS A 198 -8.87 0.46 -21.64
N ALA A 199 -9.52 0.24 -22.78
CA ALA A 199 -10.98 0.37 -22.95
C ALA A 199 -11.65 -0.94 -23.39
N GLY A 200 -10.88 -1.93 -23.84
CA GLY A 200 -11.20 -3.37 -23.87
C GLY A 200 -10.84 -4.07 -22.55
N THR A 201 -10.22 -3.37 -21.59
CA THR A 201 -10.18 -3.73 -20.17
C THR A 201 -11.35 -3.12 -19.37
N LYS A 202 -12.35 -2.57 -20.05
CA LYS A 202 -13.69 -2.40 -19.46
C LYS A 202 -14.51 -3.68 -19.59
N ALA A 203 -13.86 -4.77 -19.22
CA ALA A 203 -14.49 -5.93 -18.64
C ALA A 203 -13.56 -6.37 -17.48
N VAL A 204 -13.91 -5.85 -16.31
CA VAL A 204 -13.88 -6.56 -15.02
C VAL A 204 -12.50 -6.85 -14.44
N SER A 205 -12.16 -6.09 -13.39
CA SER A 205 -11.14 -6.47 -12.42
C SER A 205 -11.38 -7.91 -11.96
N ALA A 206 -10.52 -8.81 -12.43
CA ALA A 206 -10.35 -10.16 -11.93
C ALA A 206 -10.15 -10.11 -10.41
N SER A 207 -11.24 -10.15 -9.67
CA SER A 207 -11.19 -10.29 -8.22
C SER A 207 -10.95 -11.76 -7.97
N TYR A 208 -9.95 -12.13 -7.19
CA TYR A 208 -9.65 -13.54 -6.96
C TYR A 208 -10.46 -14.05 -5.76
N GLY A 209 -11.14 -15.19 -5.91
CA GLY A 209 -11.73 -15.90 -4.78
C GLY A 209 -10.64 -16.41 -3.82
N PRO A 210 -11.00 -16.90 -2.61
CA PRO A 210 -10.05 -17.38 -1.60
C PRO A 210 -9.14 -18.54 -2.05
N GLN A 211 -9.35 -19.09 -3.25
CA GLN A 211 -8.55 -20.15 -3.88
C GLN A 211 -7.82 -19.72 -5.17
N GLY A 212 -7.85 -18.43 -5.53
CA GLY A 212 -7.16 -17.93 -6.72
C GLY A 212 -7.92 -18.10 -8.05
N GLU A 213 -9.23 -18.34 -8.02
CA GLU A 213 -10.09 -18.30 -9.21
C GLU A 213 -10.61 -16.88 -9.50
N GLN A 214 -10.69 -16.52 -10.78
CA GLN A 214 -11.24 -15.24 -11.24
C GLN A 214 -12.74 -15.17 -10.90
N LEU A 215 -13.15 -14.23 -10.03
CA LEU A 215 -14.54 -13.93 -9.72
C LEU A 215 -15.25 -13.55 -11.02
N ASP A 216 -16.28 -14.32 -11.36
CA ASP A 216 -17.08 -14.06 -12.54
C ASP A 216 -17.68 -12.65 -12.43
N PRO A 217 -17.35 -11.74 -13.36
CA PRO A 217 -17.95 -10.41 -13.41
C PRO A 217 -19.45 -10.34 -13.34
N LEU A 218 -20.07 -11.41 -13.84
CA LEU A 218 -21.50 -11.52 -14.04
C LEU A 218 -22.16 -12.05 -12.75
N ALA A 219 -21.37 -12.47 -11.75
CA ALA A 219 -21.86 -13.00 -10.47
C ALA A 219 -22.75 -12.01 -9.70
N GLY A 220 -22.51 -10.71 -9.84
CA GLY A 220 -23.31 -9.66 -9.18
C GLY A 220 -24.63 -9.30 -9.88
N LEU A 221 -24.89 -9.80 -11.09
CA LEU A 221 -26.08 -9.48 -11.86
C LEU A 221 -27.20 -10.50 -11.61
N THR A 222 -28.44 -10.03 -11.59
CA THR A 222 -29.65 -10.87 -11.55
C THR A 222 -29.93 -11.52 -12.91
N ILE A 223 -30.68 -12.62 -12.95
CA ILE A 223 -31.08 -13.28 -14.21
C ILE A 223 -31.76 -12.31 -15.21
N PRO A 224 -32.71 -11.44 -14.80
CA PRO A 224 -33.30 -10.47 -15.71
C PRO A 224 -32.28 -9.49 -16.30
N GLU A 225 -31.32 -9.01 -15.49
CA GLU A 225 -30.25 -8.13 -15.96
C GLU A 225 -29.31 -8.85 -16.94
N LEU A 226 -28.98 -10.12 -16.68
CA LEU A 226 -28.21 -10.96 -17.59
C LEU A 226 -28.97 -11.20 -18.91
N ARG A 227 -30.28 -11.44 -18.86
CA ARG A 227 -31.14 -11.60 -20.04
C ARG A 227 -31.25 -10.30 -20.86
N GLN A 228 -31.36 -9.15 -20.20
CA GLN A 228 -31.34 -7.85 -20.87
C GLN A 228 -29.99 -7.57 -21.54
N LYS A 229 -28.88 -7.81 -20.82
CA LYS A 229 -27.52 -7.56 -21.33
C LYS A 229 -27.18 -8.47 -22.51
N SER A 230 -27.45 -9.78 -22.38
CA SER A 230 -27.22 -10.76 -23.45
C SER A 230 -28.03 -10.43 -24.71
N GLY A 231 -29.33 -10.12 -24.56
CA GLY A 231 -30.18 -9.74 -25.69
C GLY A 231 -29.69 -8.49 -26.42
N SER A 232 -29.28 -7.45 -25.69
CA SER A 232 -28.72 -6.24 -26.29
C SER A 232 -27.41 -6.52 -27.05
N LEU A 233 -26.50 -7.30 -26.47
CA LEU A 233 -25.22 -7.62 -27.09
C LEU A 233 -25.36 -8.53 -28.31
N LEU A 234 -26.34 -9.44 -28.32
CA LEU A 234 -26.66 -10.26 -29.49
C LEU A 234 -27.08 -9.40 -30.68
N ILE A 235 -27.99 -8.44 -30.46
CA ILE A 235 -28.45 -7.54 -31.52
C ILE A 235 -27.29 -6.68 -32.04
N GLU A 236 -26.49 -6.11 -31.13
CA GLU A 236 -25.32 -5.30 -31.51
C GLU A 236 -24.30 -6.12 -32.31
N ALA A 237 -24.02 -7.36 -31.90
CA ALA A 237 -23.11 -8.25 -32.61
C ALA A 237 -23.63 -8.63 -34.02
N ASP A 238 -24.92 -8.93 -34.16
CA ASP A 238 -25.54 -9.25 -35.46
C ASP A 238 -25.47 -8.07 -36.44
N ASP A 239 -25.83 -6.87 -35.97
CA ASP A 239 -25.74 -5.63 -36.76
C ASP A 239 -24.29 -5.32 -37.15
N ALA A 240 -23.35 -5.51 -36.22
CA ALA A 240 -21.93 -5.33 -36.48
C ALA A 240 -21.39 -6.33 -37.53
N ILE A 241 -21.82 -7.59 -37.50
CA ILE A 241 -21.44 -8.60 -38.51
C ILE A 241 -21.96 -8.19 -39.90
N LYS A 242 -23.24 -7.81 -40.01
CA LYS A 242 -23.83 -7.37 -41.29
C LYS A 242 -23.14 -6.14 -41.85
N SER A 243 -22.87 -5.14 -41.01
CA SER A 243 -22.11 -3.96 -41.42
C SER A 243 -20.69 -4.32 -41.85
N SER A 244 -20.04 -5.25 -41.15
CA SER A 244 -18.68 -5.71 -41.44
C SER A 244 -18.60 -6.49 -42.76
N GLU A 245 -19.59 -7.31 -43.09
CA GLU A 245 -19.69 -8.01 -44.38
C GLU A 245 -19.73 -7.03 -45.56
N GLN A 246 -20.50 -5.95 -45.43
CA GLN A 246 -20.57 -4.91 -46.46
C GLN A 246 -19.22 -4.20 -46.60
N GLU A 247 -18.59 -3.82 -45.48
CA GLU A 247 -17.27 -3.16 -45.48
C GLU A 247 -16.17 -4.05 -46.07
N LEU A 248 -16.23 -5.36 -45.85
CA LEU A 248 -15.27 -6.32 -46.40
C LEU A 248 -15.29 -6.31 -47.93
N GLY A 249 -16.47 -6.27 -48.55
CA GLY A 249 -16.61 -6.22 -50.01
C GLY A 249 -15.96 -4.97 -50.62
N PHE A 250 -16.13 -3.81 -49.97
CA PHE A 250 -15.46 -2.58 -50.40
C PHE A 250 -13.94 -2.63 -50.17
N ALA A 251 -13.50 -3.14 -49.02
CA ALA A 251 -12.09 -3.26 -48.69
C ALA A 251 -11.36 -4.23 -49.63
N GLN A 252 -12.01 -5.32 -50.03
CA GLN A 252 -11.49 -6.28 -51.01
C GLN A 252 -11.19 -5.61 -52.35
N ALA A 253 -12.13 -4.80 -52.84
CA ALA A 253 -11.98 -4.08 -54.10
C ALA A 253 -10.86 -3.01 -54.04
N GLN A 254 -10.69 -2.36 -52.89
CA GLN A 254 -9.75 -1.25 -52.73
C GLN A 254 -8.32 -1.71 -52.40
N TYR A 255 -8.16 -2.73 -51.56
CA TYR A 255 -6.87 -3.12 -50.97
C TYR A 255 -6.41 -4.53 -51.41
N GLY A 256 -7.28 -5.31 -52.06
CA GLY A 256 -7.00 -6.67 -52.52
C GLY A 256 -7.09 -7.75 -51.43
N ASP A 257 -7.14 -9.01 -51.85
CA ASP A 257 -7.41 -10.16 -50.98
C ASP A 257 -6.39 -10.35 -49.86
N SER A 258 -5.11 -10.08 -50.13
CA SER A 258 -4.05 -10.24 -49.13
C SER A 258 -4.17 -9.26 -47.97
N ALA A 259 -4.76 -8.07 -48.18
CA ALA A 259 -4.87 -7.04 -47.15
C ALA A 259 -6.05 -7.29 -46.20
N ILE A 260 -7.05 -8.05 -46.64
CA ILE A 260 -8.30 -8.29 -45.89
C ILE A 260 -8.33 -9.64 -45.15
N GLY A 261 -7.33 -10.51 -45.31
CA GLY A 261 -7.37 -11.88 -44.78
C GLY A 261 -7.66 -11.98 -43.28
N ASN A 262 -7.07 -11.10 -42.46
CA ASN A 262 -7.34 -11.05 -41.02
C ASN A 262 -8.77 -10.60 -40.71
N PHE A 263 -9.32 -9.66 -41.48
CA PHE A 263 -10.70 -9.22 -41.35
C PHE A 263 -11.67 -10.35 -41.70
N THR A 264 -11.41 -11.06 -42.81
CA THR A 264 -12.21 -12.23 -43.20
C THR A 264 -12.22 -13.28 -42.09
N LYS A 265 -11.05 -13.58 -41.51
CA LYS A 265 -10.95 -14.54 -40.40
C LYS A 265 -11.72 -14.07 -39.16
N ALA A 266 -11.56 -12.81 -38.75
CA ALA A 266 -12.28 -12.22 -37.61
C ALA A 266 -13.80 -12.24 -37.82
N LEU A 267 -14.25 -12.01 -39.05
CA LEU A 267 -15.66 -12.05 -39.42
C LEU A 267 -16.23 -13.46 -39.34
N GLU A 268 -15.51 -14.47 -39.80
CA GLU A 268 -15.90 -15.87 -39.67
C GLU A 268 -15.92 -16.33 -38.20
N GLU A 269 -14.94 -15.92 -37.39
CA GLU A 269 -14.92 -16.16 -35.94
C GLU A 269 -16.12 -15.49 -35.24
N ALA A 270 -16.44 -14.24 -35.59
CA ALA A 270 -17.61 -13.53 -35.06
C ALA A 270 -18.92 -14.25 -35.41
N LYS A 271 -19.07 -14.73 -36.66
CA LYS A 271 -20.23 -15.53 -37.09
C LYS A 271 -20.33 -16.86 -36.33
N ALA A 272 -19.21 -17.51 -36.06
CA ALA A 272 -19.18 -18.74 -35.28
C ALA A 272 -19.62 -18.48 -33.83
N HIS A 273 -19.10 -17.42 -33.20
CA HIS A 273 -19.57 -16.98 -31.88
C HIS A 273 -21.07 -16.68 -31.86
N MET A 274 -21.57 -15.97 -32.87
CA MET A 274 -22.99 -15.62 -32.99
C MET A 274 -23.89 -16.86 -33.14
N THR A 275 -23.45 -17.83 -33.95
CA THR A 275 -24.16 -19.10 -34.15
C THR A 275 -24.29 -19.89 -32.84
N GLU A 276 -23.21 -20.00 -32.07
CA GLU A 276 -23.24 -20.67 -30.77
C GLU A 276 -24.08 -19.91 -29.74
N SER A 277 -23.99 -18.57 -29.72
CA SER A 277 -24.82 -17.76 -28.82
C SER A 277 -26.31 -17.90 -29.13
N PHE A 278 -26.72 -17.99 -30.40
CA PHE A 278 -28.12 -18.24 -30.77
C PHE A 278 -28.60 -19.64 -30.38
N LYS A 279 -27.76 -20.66 -30.41
CA LYS A 279 -28.12 -22.00 -29.90
C LYS A 279 -28.39 -21.95 -28.39
N LEU A 280 -27.55 -21.25 -27.63
CA LEU A 280 -27.77 -21.06 -26.19
C LEU A 280 -29.02 -20.23 -25.91
N GLN A 281 -29.28 -19.19 -26.72
CA GLN A 281 -30.50 -18.40 -26.61
C GLN A 281 -31.75 -19.25 -26.90
N GLN A 282 -31.68 -20.15 -27.89
CA GLN A 282 -32.77 -21.07 -28.19
C GLN A 282 -33.06 -22.05 -27.05
N GLN A 283 -32.02 -22.52 -26.34
CA GLN A 283 -32.18 -23.36 -25.14
C GLN A 283 -32.86 -22.58 -24.02
N LEU A 284 -32.44 -21.33 -23.76
CA LEU A 284 -33.03 -20.45 -22.74
C LEU A 284 -34.50 -20.05 -23.00
N ASP A 285 -34.97 -20.19 -24.23
CA ASP A 285 -36.31 -19.83 -24.68
C ASP A 285 -37.17 -21.08 -24.99
N ASP A 286 -36.67 -22.28 -24.71
CA ASP A 286 -37.45 -23.50 -24.87
C ASP A 286 -38.49 -23.67 -23.73
N HIS A 287 -39.29 -24.73 -23.80
CA HIS A 287 -40.37 -25.00 -22.84
C HIS A 287 -39.92 -25.89 -21.66
N ILE A 288 -38.64 -26.26 -21.64
CA ILE A 288 -38.03 -27.08 -20.59
C ILE A 288 -37.60 -26.13 -19.47
N PRO A 289 -38.05 -26.34 -18.22
CA PRO A 289 -37.62 -25.49 -17.11
C PRO A 289 -36.13 -25.64 -16.83
N ASP A 290 -35.35 -24.57 -17.04
CA ASP A 290 -33.95 -24.49 -16.65
C ASP A 290 -33.78 -24.16 -15.16
N THR A 291 -32.70 -24.65 -14.56
CA THR A 291 -32.27 -24.20 -13.23
C THR A 291 -31.68 -22.79 -13.30
N GLU A 292 -31.72 -22.05 -12.18
CA GLU A 292 -31.13 -20.72 -12.10
C GLU A 292 -29.63 -20.73 -12.48
N GLU A 293 -28.88 -21.74 -12.02
CA GLU A 293 -27.46 -21.90 -12.34
C GLU A 293 -27.20 -22.11 -13.85
N GLN A 294 -28.04 -22.92 -14.51
CA GLN A 294 -27.99 -23.12 -15.97
C GLN A 294 -28.27 -21.83 -16.72
N GLN A 295 -29.32 -21.09 -16.31
CA GLN A 295 -29.64 -19.80 -16.93
C GLN A 295 -28.50 -18.79 -16.79
N ARG A 296 -27.90 -18.68 -15.59
CA ARG A 296 -26.72 -17.81 -15.37
C ARG A 296 -25.56 -18.20 -16.27
N THR A 297 -25.28 -19.50 -16.36
CA THR A 297 -24.17 -20.04 -17.15
C THR A 297 -24.33 -19.72 -18.63
N TRP A 298 -25.49 -20.03 -19.22
CA TRP A 298 -25.75 -19.81 -20.64
C TRP A 298 -25.83 -18.32 -20.99
N LEU A 299 -26.51 -17.51 -20.17
CA LEU A 299 -26.54 -16.05 -20.37
C LEU A 299 -25.15 -15.44 -20.27
N GLY A 300 -24.33 -15.90 -19.32
CA GLY A 300 -22.96 -15.42 -19.19
C GLY A 300 -22.08 -15.82 -20.38
N GLU A 301 -22.28 -17.01 -20.92
CA GLU A 301 -21.58 -17.47 -22.11
C GLU A 301 -21.99 -16.69 -23.37
N ILE A 302 -23.28 -16.40 -23.55
CA ILE A 302 -23.79 -15.52 -24.62
C ILE A 302 -23.12 -14.14 -24.53
N ILE A 303 -23.08 -13.55 -23.33
CA ILE A 303 -22.45 -12.23 -23.12
C ILE A 303 -20.97 -12.28 -23.54
N ARG A 304 -20.20 -13.25 -23.04
CA ARG A 304 -18.77 -13.36 -23.35
C ARG A 304 -18.52 -13.57 -24.85
N ARG A 305 -19.30 -14.41 -25.52
CA ARG A 305 -19.18 -14.67 -26.96
C ARG A 305 -19.53 -13.45 -27.80
N SER A 306 -20.61 -12.75 -27.47
CA SER A 306 -21.01 -11.52 -28.17
C SER A 306 -19.99 -10.39 -27.94
N GLU A 307 -19.47 -10.23 -26.72
CA GLU A 307 -18.40 -9.28 -26.42
C GLU A 307 -17.11 -9.62 -27.21
N ALA A 308 -16.74 -10.90 -27.30
CA ALA A 308 -15.59 -11.35 -28.09
C ALA A 308 -15.76 -11.07 -29.60
N ALA A 309 -16.95 -11.35 -30.15
CA ALA A 309 -17.27 -11.06 -31.54
C ALA A 309 -17.18 -9.55 -31.85
N LEU A 310 -17.79 -8.71 -31.00
CA LEU A 310 -17.76 -7.25 -31.12
C LEU A 310 -16.34 -6.68 -31.01
N ALA A 311 -15.55 -7.20 -30.06
CA ALA A 311 -14.17 -6.77 -29.88
C ALA A 311 -13.32 -7.04 -31.13
N SER A 312 -13.41 -8.27 -31.67
CA SER A 312 -12.67 -8.67 -32.88
C SER A 312 -13.02 -7.79 -34.07
N LEU A 313 -14.32 -7.59 -34.35
CA LEU A 313 -14.76 -6.73 -35.47
C LEU A 313 -14.36 -5.27 -35.30
N ARG A 314 -14.41 -4.74 -34.08
CA ARG A 314 -14.02 -3.35 -33.78
C ARG A 314 -12.53 -3.10 -34.01
N ASP A 315 -11.68 -4.04 -33.66
CA ASP A 315 -10.24 -3.94 -33.88
C ASP A 315 -9.94 -3.91 -35.38
N GLN A 316 -10.60 -4.77 -36.16
CA GLN A 316 -10.42 -4.79 -37.60
C GLN A 316 -10.97 -3.55 -38.31
N LYS A 317 -12.06 -2.96 -37.82
CA LYS A 317 -12.55 -1.66 -38.32
C LYS A 317 -11.52 -0.54 -38.11
N ALA A 318 -10.91 -0.50 -36.93
CA ALA A 318 -9.88 0.49 -36.60
C ALA A 318 -8.67 0.38 -37.54
N ASP A 319 -8.32 -0.86 -37.90
CA ASP A 319 -7.24 -1.18 -38.82
C ASP A 319 -7.50 -0.63 -40.22
N PHE A 320 -8.73 -0.74 -40.73
CA PHE A 320 -9.12 -0.11 -42.00
C PHE A 320 -9.15 1.41 -41.93
N ASP A 321 -9.63 1.99 -40.82
CA ASP A 321 -9.58 3.45 -40.63
C ASP A 321 -8.13 3.96 -40.66
N SER A 322 -7.20 3.22 -40.06
CA SER A 322 -5.77 3.53 -40.13
C SER A 322 -5.22 3.43 -41.56
N LEU A 323 -5.65 2.44 -42.35
CA LEU A 323 -5.22 2.32 -43.75
C LEU A 323 -5.75 3.48 -44.61
N ARG A 324 -7.01 3.88 -44.43
CA ARG A 324 -7.59 5.05 -45.11
C ARG A 324 -6.85 6.33 -44.76
N GLU A 325 -6.39 6.46 -43.52
CA GLU A 325 -5.64 7.62 -43.08
C GLU A 325 -4.19 7.62 -43.58
N LEU A 326 -3.56 6.44 -43.65
CA LEU A 326 -2.27 6.26 -44.30
C LEU A 326 -2.36 6.56 -45.80
N GLU A 327 -3.43 6.16 -46.47
CA GLU A 327 -3.63 6.47 -47.89
C GLU A 327 -3.61 7.97 -48.18
N LYS A 328 -4.23 8.78 -47.31
CA LYS A 328 -4.21 10.25 -47.43
C LYS A 328 -2.83 10.87 -47.22
N ASN A 329 -1.99 10.23 -46.40
CA ASN A 329 -0.71 10.76 -45.93
C ASN A 329 0.49 9.87 -46.34
N ALA A 330 0.33 9.02 -47.36
CA ALA A 330 1.28 7.96 -47.67
C ALA A 330 2.70 8.46 -47.97
N PRO A 331 2.92 9.58 -48.70
CA PRO A 331 4.27 10.13 -48.92
C PRO A 331 4.96 10.55 -47.62
N GLN A 332 4.22 11.18 -46.70
CA GLN A 332 4.73 11.63 -45.41
C GLN A 332 5.05 10.43 -44.52
N ALA A 333 4.16 9.44 -44.47
CA ALA A 333 4.36 8.21 -43.69
C ALA A 333 5.55 7.38 -44.22
N LEU A 334 5.71 7.26 -45.54
CA LEU A 334 6.88 6.63 -46.15
C LEU A 334 8.19 7.35 -45.79
N THR A 335 8.18 8.67 -45.78
CA THR A 335 9.34 9.48 -45.36
C THR A 335 9.69 9.21 -43.90
N ALA A 336 8.68 9.16 -43.02
CA ALA A 336 8.85 8.88 -41.60
C ALA A 336 9.40 7.47 -41.34
N VAL A 337 8.86 6.45 -42.01
CA VAL A 337 9.34 5.06 -41.93
C VAL A 337 10.78 4.95 -42.41
N THR A 338 11.12 5.59 -43.53
CA THR A 338 12.48 5.54 -44.09
C THR A 338 13.49 6.21 -43.16
N ALA A 339 13.13 7.34 -42.55
CA ALA A 339 13.95 7.99 -41.53
C ALA A 339 14.10 7.10 -40.28
N GLY A 340 13.00 6.51 -39.82
CA GLY A 340 12.99 5.59 -38.68
C GLY A 340 13.80 4.31 -38.93
N ALA A 341 13.84 3.79 -40.15
CA ALA A 341 14.68 2.66 -40.52
C ALA A 341 16.18 2.98 -40.38
N LYS A 342 16.61 4.18 -40.80
CA LYS A 342 18.00 4.63 -40.60
C LYS A 342 18.36 4.78 -39.13
N GLU A 343 17.43 5.31 -38.32
CA GLU A 343 17.61 5.40 -36.86
C GLU A 343 17.70 4.01 -36.22
N ALA A 344 16.84 3.08 -36.63
CA ALA A 344 16.84 1.70 -36.13
C ALA A 344 18.14 0.97 -36.48
N ASP A 345 18.68 1.16 -37.69
CA ASP A 345 19.97 0.60 -38.10
C ASP A 345 21.11 1.04 -37.18
N ALA A 346 21.20 2.35 -36.90
CA ALA A 346 22.19 2.89 -35.97
C ALA A 346 22.02 2.34 -34.55
N LYS A 347 20.77 2.15 -34.10
CA LYS A 347 20.48 1.56 -32.78
C LYS A 347 20.79 0.06 -32.73
N ILE A 348 20.60 -0.69 -33.81
CA ILE A 348 21.01 -2.11 -33.90
C ILE A 348 22.52 -2.21 -33.67
N ALA A 349 23.33 -1.37 -34.31
CA ALA A 349 24.79 -1.38 -34.10
C ALA A 349 25.17 -1.13 -32.63
N SER A 350 24.49 -0.20 -31.95
CA SER A 350 24.69 0.05 -30.52
C SER A 350 24.21 -1.12 -29.64
N ALA A 351 23.07 -1.73 -29.99
CA ALA A 351 22.52 -2.89 -29.30
C ALA A 351 23.41 -4.13 -29.46
N GLU A 352 24.08 -4.30 -30.61
CA GLU A 352 25.07 -5.35 -30.83
C GLU A 352 26.26 -5.22 -29.89
N GLN A 353 26.83 -4.01 -29.78
CA GLN A 353 27.92 -3.74 -28.84
C GLN A 353 27.48 -3.98 -27.39
N SER A 354 26.26 -3.58 -27.05
CA SER A 354 25.69 -3.80 -25.72
C SER A 354 25.52 -5.29 -25.42
N LEU A 355 24.95 -6.07 -26.35
CA LEU A 355 24.76 -7.50 -26.19
C LEU A 355 26.10 -8.26 -26.09
N GLU A 356 27.11 -7.85 -26.85
CA GLU A 356 28.47 -8.42 -26.71
C GLU A 356 29.08 -8.08 -25.35
N GLY A 357 28.88 -6.85 -24.88
CA GLY A 357 29.21 -6.45 -23.51
C GLY A 357 28.54 -7.35 -22.46
N LEU A 358 27.25 -7.65 -22.62
CA LEU A 358 26.52 -8.58 -21.74
C LEU A 358 27.09 -9.99 -21.81
N ARG A 359 27.37 -10.53 -23.02
CA ARG A 359 27.98 -11.85 -23.21
C ARG A 359 29.35 -11.97 -22.58
N SER A 360 30.09 -10.87 -22.46
CA SER A 360 31.38 -10.85 -21.76
C SER A 360 31.24 -10.89 -20.23
N LYS A 361 30.15 -10.34 -19.68
CA LYS A 361 29.94 -10.17 -18.23
C LYS A 361 29.08 -11.26 -17.58
N TYR A 362 28.09 -11.78 -18.30
CA TYR A 362 27.04 -12.64 -17.77
C TYR A 362 27.05 -14.02 -18.44
N ALA A 363 26.48 -15.00 -17.75
CA ALA A 363 26.30 -16.35 -18.28
C ALA A 363 25.28 -16.37 -19.44
N GLU A 364 25.39 -17.37 -20.32
CA GLU A 364 24.49 -17.49 -21.48
C GLU A 364 23.02 -17.71 -21.06
N SER A 365 22.78 -18.41 -19.95
CA SER A 365 21.44 -18.62 -19.40
C SER A 365 20.71 -17.30 -19.12
N ALA A 366 21.44 -16.27 -18.66
CA ALA A 366 20.91 -14.94 -18.38
C ALA A 366 20.48 -14.16 -19.64
N LEU A 367 20.97 -14.57 -20.80
CA LEU A 367 20.79 -13.88 -22.08
C LEU A 367 19.89 -14.63 -23.06
N THR A 368 19.39 -15.82 -22.68
CA THR A 368 18.59 -16.70 -23.53
C THR A 368 17.50 -15.94 -24.29
N GLN A 369 16.74 -15.10 -23.59
CA GLN A 369 15.58 -14.36 -24.13
C GLN A 369 15.93 -13.23 -25.11
N VAL A 370 17.20 -12.81 -25.19
CA VAL A 370 17.65 -11.72 -26.06
C VAL A 370 18.78 -12.13 -27.00
N SER A 371 19.14 -13.41 -26.99
CA SER A 371 20.32 -13.95 -27.66
C SER A 371 20.28 -13.79 -29.19
N ASP A 372 19.09 -13.86 -29.78
CA ASP A 372 18.81 -13.79 -31.22
C ASP A 372 18.12 -12.48 -31.64
N ASN A 373 17.80 -11.58 -30.71
CA ASN A 373 17.07 -10.33 -30.98
C ASN A 373 17.76 -9.46 -32.04
N ILE A 374 19.09 -9.43 -32.09
CA ILE A 374 19.84 -8.70 -33.12
C ILE A 374 19.57 -9.27 -34.52
N LEU A 375 19.60 -10.60 -34.65
CA LEU A 375 19.37 -11.26 -35.93
C LEU A 375 17.94 -10.98 -36.40
N GLN A 376 16.96 -11.18 -35.51
CA GLN A 376 15.56 -10.88 -35.81
C GLN A 376 15.35 -9.39 -36.15
N ALA A 377 16.00 -8.48 -35.43
CA ALA A 377 15.90 -7.03 -35.70
C ALA A 377 16.44 -6.68 -37.11
N LYS A 378 17.55 -7.29 -37.54
CA LYS A 378 18.09 -7.09 -38.89
C LYS A 378 17.16 -7.65 -39.97
N GLU A 379 16.60 -8.83 -39.78
CA GLU A 379 15.63 -9.43 -40.71
C GLU A 379 14.37 -8.56 -40.85
N ARG A 380 13.84 -8.06 -39.72
CA ARG A 380 12.69 -7.14 -39.72
C ARG A 380 13.03 -5.81 -40.38
N LEU A 381 14.22 -5.26 -40.13
CA LEU A 381 14.66 -4.03 -40.78
C LEU A 381 14.82 -4.20 -42.30
N ALA A 382 15.34 -5.34 -42.77
CA ALA A 382 15.38 -5.65 -44.19
C ALA A 382 13.96 -5.71 -44.80
N PHE A 383 12.99 -6.27 -44.08
CA PHE A 383 11.60 -6.23 -44.49
C PHE A 383 11.04 -4.79 -44.55
N VAL A 384 11.37 -3.93 -43.58
CA VAL A 384 10.99 -2.49 -43.60
C VAL A 384 11.49 -1.82 -44.89
N GLN A 385 12.75 -2.06 -45.26
CA GLN A 385 13.36 -1.48 -46.47
C GLN A 385 12.67 -1.96 -47.74
N ASN A 386 12.42 -3.27 -47.87
CA ASN A 386 11.70 -3.83 -49.01
C ASN A 386 10.27 -3.28 -49.13
N ALA A 387 9.55 -3.18 -48.01
CA ALA A 387 8.20 -2.64 -47.97
C ALA A 387 8.17 -1.14 -48.29
N ALA A 388 9.18 -0.37 -47.86
CA ALA A 388 9.33 1.05 -48.21
C ALA A 388 9.58 1.24 -49.72
N THR A 389 10.42 0.40 -50.34
CA THR A 389 10.63 0.41 -51.80
C THR A 389 9.33 0.09 -52.55
N ALA A 390 8.61 -0.95 -52.13
CA ALA A 390 7.32 -1.29 -52.74
C ALA A 390 6.29 -0.15 -52.59
N ALA A 391 6.23 0.50 -51.43
CA ALA A 391 5.38 1.68 -51.23
C ALA A 391 5.75 2.82 -52.18
N GLN A 392 7.05 3.07 -52.40
CA GLN A 392 7.51 4.10 -53.32
C GLN A 392 7.10 3.81 -54.77
N GLU A 393 7.22 2.57 -55.23
CA GLU A 393 6.80 2.14 -56.57
C GLU A 393 5.28 2.27 -56.76
N LYS A 394 4.49 1.93 -55.73
CA LYS A 394 3.03 2.06 -55.74
C LYS A 394 2.57 3.52 -55.76
N LEU A 395 3.25 4.40 -55.01
CA LEU A 395 3.02 5.85 -55.08
C LEU A 395 3.34 6.41 -56.48
N ALA A 396 4.45 5.97 -57.09
CA ALA A 396 4.82 6.41 -58.44
C ALA A 396 3.81 5.95 -59.50
N SER A 397 3.13 4.83 -59.26
CA SER A 397 2.10 4.26 -60.15
C SER A 397 0.68 4.79 -59.88
N GLY A 398 0.51 5.68 -58.90
CA GLY A 398 -0.80 6.22 -58.50
C GLY A 398 -1.67 5.26 -57.68
N GLU A 399 -1.12 4.13 -57.24
CA GLU A 399 -1.81 3.09 -56.47
C GLU A 399 -1.75 3.38 -54.95
N ASN A 400 -2.33 4.53 -54.53
CA ASN A 400 -2.20 5.05 -53.16
C ASN A 400 -2.66 4.06 -52.07
N SER A 401 -3.75 3.32 -52.31
CA SER A 401 -4.27 2.33 -51.35
C SER A 401 -3.31 1.16 -51.13
N LEU A 402 -2.63 0.70 -52.19
CA LEU A 402 -1.63 -0.36 -52.08
C LEU A 402 -0.31 0.17 -51.50
N ALA A 403 0.04 1.43 -51.77
CA ALA A 403 1.13 2.09 -51.07
C ALA A 403 0.87 2.18 -49.56
N ALA A 404 -0.36 2.50 -49.14
CA ALA A 404 -0.73 2.56 -47.73
C ALA A 404 -0.57 1.21 -47.02
N VAL A 405 -0.91 0.10 -47.68
CA VAL A 405 -0.69 -1.27 -47.16
C VAL A 405 0.80 -1.55 -46.98
N ALA A 406 1.63 -1.21 -47.96
CA ALA A 406 3.08 -1.40 -47.89
C ALA A 406 3.73 -0.54 -46.80
N VAL A 407 3.32 0.74 -46.66
CA VAL A 407 3.78 1.62 -45.57
C VAL A 407 3.39 1.06 -44.21
N ARG A 408 2.16 0.57 -44.04
CA ARG A 408 1.72 -0.03 -42.78
C ARG A 408 2.54 -1.26 -42.39
N ALA A 409 2.84 -2.12 -43.35
CA ALA A 409 3.69 -3.29 -43.12
C ALA A 409 5.12 -2.88 -42.69
N ALA A 410 5.64 -1.80 -43.26
CA ALA A 410 6.92 -1.23 -42.89
C ALA A 410 6.89 -0.57 -41.49
N GLU A 411 5.83 0.17 -41.14
CA GLU A 411 5.65 0.74 -39.80
C GLU A 411 5.62 -0.33 -38.71
N GLU A 412 4.85 -1.38 -38.91
CA GLU A 412 4.72 -2.49 -37.96
C GLU A 412 6.06 -3.23 -37.78
N SER A 413 6.75 -3.53 -38.88
CA SER A 413 8.06 -4.21 -38.82
C SER A 413 9.14 -3.32 -38.19
N LEU A 414 9.09 -2.01 -38.41
CA LEU A 414 9.97 -1.04 -37.76
C LEU A 414 9.68 -0.97 -36.25
N HIS A 415 8.42 -1.03 -35.85
CA HIS A 415 8.04 -1.11 -34.44
C HIS A 415 8.59 -2.39 -33.78
N GLN A 416 8.42 -3.55 -34.42
CA GLN A 416 8.97 -4.83 -33.93
C GLN A 416 10.49 -4.79 -33.81
N THR A 417 11.18 -4.20 -34.79
CA THR A 417 12.64 -3.97 -34.74
C THR A 417 13.03 -3.18 -33.48
N LYS A 418 12.31 -2.09 -33.18
CA LYS A 418 12.54 -1.26 -31.99
C LYS A 418 12.28 -2.02 -30.68
N VAL A 419 11.24 -2.86 -30.63
CA VAL A 419 10.95 -3.68 -29.44
C VAL A 419 12.09 -4.67 -29.14
N LEU A 420 12.64 -5.31 -30.17
CA LEU A 420 13.72 -6.29 -30.03
C LEU A 420 15.02 -5.66 -29.50
N ILE A 421 15.40 -4.48 -30.02
CA ILE A 421 16.60 -3.75 -29.56
C ILE A 421 16.40 -3.13 -28.16
N ASP A 422 15.20 -2.64 -27.85
CA ASP A 422 14.89 -2.09 -26.52
C ASP A 422 14.91 -3.20 -25.45
N ALA A 423 14.51 -4.43 -25.81
CA ALA A 423 14.59 -5.57 -24.90
C ALA A 423 16.03 -5.85 -24.46
N ILE A 424 17.03 -5.69 -25.33
CA ILE A 424 18.45 -5.85 -24.97
C ILE A 424 18.86 -4.82 -23.91
N SER A 425 18.47 -3.56 -24.09
CA SER A 425 18.78 -2.49 -23.13
C SER A 425 18.09 -2.71 -21.78
N LYS A 426 16.85 -3.21 -21.79
CA LYS A 426 16.13 -3.57 -20.56
C LYS A 426 16.78 -4.74 -19.85
N THR A 427 17.15 -5.79 -20.56
CA THR A 427 17.88 -6.93 -20.00
C THR A 427 19.21 -6.49 -19.38
N ALA A 428 19.94 -5.55 -20.00
CA ALA A 428 21.15 -5.00 -19.40
C ALA A 428 20.87 -4.37 -18.03
N GLY A 429 19.86 -3.49 -17.94
CA GLY A 429 19.48 -2.85 -16.67
C GLY A 429 19.02 -3.86 -15.62
N SER A 430 18.19 -4.83 -15.99
CA SER A 430 17.71 -5.86 -15.07
C SER A 430 18.82 -6.78 -14.55
N LEU A 431 19.82 -7.09 -15.38
CA LEU A 431 20.97 -7.89 -14.93
C LEU A 431 21.90 -7.11 -14.01
N ASP A 432 22.10 -5.82 -14.26
CA ASP A 432 22.88 -4.95 -13.39
C ASP A 432 22.20 -4.77 -12.02
N GLU A 433 20.86 -4.59 -12.02
CA GLU A 433 20.06 -4.52 -10.80
C GLU A 433 20.08 -5.86 -10.03
N ALA A 434 19.85 -6.98 -10.71
CA ALA A 434 19.91 -8.30 -10.08
C ALA A 434 21.29 -8.59 -9.47
N ARG A 435 22.36 -8.11 -10.11
CA ARG A 435 23.72 -8.23 -9.57
C ARG A 435 23.91 -7.40 -8.30
N ALA A 436 23.44 -6.15 -8.29
CA ALA A 436 23.50 -5.31 -7.09
C ALA A 436 22.69 -5.91 -5.93
N SER A 437 21.49 -6.42 -6.23
CA SER A 437 20.65 -7.13 -5.25
C SER A 437 21.31 -8.40 -4.74
N LEU A 438 21.99 -9.17 -5.59
CA LEU A 438 22.76 -10.35 -5.18
C LEU A 438 23.88 -10.00 -4.20
N GLU A 439 24.60 -8.89 -4.40
CA GLU A 439 25.64 -8.44 -3.47
C GLU A 439 25.06 -8.09 -2.09
N GLY A 440 23.91 -7.40 -2.06
CA GLY A 440 23.18 -7.11 -0.82
C GLY A 440 22.67 -8.37 -0.12
N ALA A 441 22.03 -9.27 -0.86
CA ALA A 441 21.49 -10.53 -0.34
C ALA A 441 22.60 -11.41 0.24
N VAL A 442 23.76 -11.52 -0.42
CA VAL A 442 24.91 -12.28 0.12
C VAL A 442 25.38 -11.72 1.46
N ALA A 443 25.41 -10.39 1.63
CA ALA A 443 25.81 -9.76 2.88
C ALA A 443 24.79 -10.03 4.01
N GLU A 444 23.50 -9.84 3.73
CA GLU A 444 22.40 -10.08 4.67
C GLU A 444 22.33 -11.56 5.09
N THR A 445 22.31 -12.48 4.13
CA THR A 445 22.29 -13.92 4.40
C THR A 445 23.54 -14.35 5.19
N SER A 446 24.71 -13.73 4.95
CA SER A 446 25.93 -14.02 5.73
C SER A 446 25.82 -13.57 7.19
N GLN A 447 25.15 -12.44 7.45
CA GLN A 447 24.91 -11.93 8.80
C GLN A 447 23.94 -12.84 9.57
N ASP A 448 22.82 -13.21 8.95
CA ASP A 448 21.83 -14.12 9.54
C ASP A 448 22.43 -15.50 9.81
N LEU A 449 23.27 -15.99 8.89
CA LEU A 449 24.00 -17.23 9.09
C LEU A 449 24.95 -17.16 10.29
N ALA A 450 25.66 -16.04 10.48
CA ALA A 450 26.52 -15.84 11.64
C ALA A 450 25.71 -15.81 12.95
N GLN A 451 24.55 -15.15 12.95
CA GLN A 451 23.64 -15.13 14.09
C GLN A 451 23.12 -16.53 14.44
N ALA A 452 22.67 -17.29 13.44
CA ALA A 452 22.16 -18.65 13.63
C ALA A 452 23.24 -19.59 14.16
N ARG A 453 24.47 -19.49 13.65
CA ARG A 453 25.62 -20.26 14.19
C ARG A 453 25.91 -19.94 15.65
N ALA A 454 25.83 -18.67 16.05
CA ALA A 454 26.04 -18.26 17.44
C ALA A 454 24.96 -18.86 18.37
N LEU A 455 23.70 -18.90 17.93
CA LEU A 455 22.61 -19.55 18.67
C LEU A 455 22.91 -21.04 18.87
N ILE A 456 23.22 -21.77 17.79
CA ILE A 456 23.56 -23.20 17.84
C ILE A 456 24.75 -23.45 18.78
N GLN A 457 25.81 -22.65 18.69
CA GLN A 457 27.02 -22.80 19.54
C GLN A 457 26.75 -22.56 21.03
N SER A 458 25.76 -21.71 21.35
CA SER A 458 25.33 -21.50 22.73
C SER A 458 24.52 -22.66 23.31
N GLY A 459 24.20 -23.66 22.48
CA GLY A 459 23.32 -24.78 22.82
C GLY A 459 21.83 -24.42 22.74
N ALA A 460 21.52 -23.18 22.35
CA ALA A 460 20.17 -22.72 22.06
C ALA A 460 19.80 -23.09 20.61
N HIS A 461 18.56 -23.55 20.40
CA HIS A 461 17.98 -23.76 19.08
C HIS A 461 18.76 -24.73 18.13
N PRO A 462 19.01 -26.00 18.53
CA PRO A 462 19.66 -27.00 17.66
C PRO A 462 18.90 -27.29 16.36
N GLU A 463 17.59 -27.00 16.31
CA GLU A 463 16.75 -27.10 15.12
C GLU A 463 17.23 -26.24 13.94
N LEU A 464 18.02 -25.19 14.20
CA LEU A 464 18.58 -24.32 13.17
C LEU A 464 19.67 -24.99 12.31
N ALA A 465 20.22 -26.14 12.74
CA ALA A 465 21.35 -26.78 12.06
C ALA A 465 21.06 -27.16 10.60
N GLY A 466 19.84 -27.62 10.30
CA GLY A 466 19.42 -27.98 8.94
C GLY A 466 19.36 -26.76 8.00
N PRO A 467 18.56 -25.72 8.33
CA PRO A 467 18.51 -24.48 7.56
C PRO A 467 19.88 -23.81 7.39
N VAL A 468 20.70 -23.78 8.44
CA VAL A 468 22.08 -23.26 8.40
C VAL A 468 22.92 -24.00 7.36
N ALA A 469 22.89 -25.33 7.34
CA ALA A 469 23.63 -26.12 6.35
C ALA A 469 23.16 -25.87 4.92
N GLY A 470 21.85 -25.68 4.71
CA GLY A 470 21.29 -25.33 3.40
C GLY A 470 21.77 -23.98 2.87
N VAL A 471 21.76 -22.95 3.73
CA VAL A 471 22.25 -21.61 3.40
C VAL A 471 23.76 -21.60 3.17
N GLU A 472 24.54 -22.35 3.96
CA GLU A 472 25.99 -22.50 3.75
C GLU A 472 26.32 -23.09 2.39
N ALA A 473 25.60 -24.15 1.99
CA ALA A 473 25.76 -24.76 0.68
C ALA A 473 25.42 -23.78 -0.45
N ALA A 474 24.32 -23.02 -0.30
CA ALA A 474 23.92 -22.00 -1.27
C ALA A 474 24.98 -20.89 -1.40
N LEU A 475 25.45 -20.31 -0.29
CA LEU A 475 26.50 -19.28 -0.30
C LEU A 475 27.83 -19.79 -0.88
N ALA A 476 28.21 -21.03 -0.58
CA ALA A 476 29.40 -21.64 -1.16
C ALA A 476 29.27 -21.79 -2.69
N GLN A 477 28.09 -22.14 -3.16
CA GLN A 477 27.81 -22.25 -4.60
C GLN A 477 27.83 -20.87 -5.28
N VAL A 478 27.16 -19.86 -4.70
CA VAL A 478 27.19 -18.47 -5.17
C VAL A 478 28.63 -17.96 -5.28
N LYS A 479 29.46 -18.21 -4.26
CA LYS A 479 30.87 -17.83 -4.27
C LYS A 479 31.65 -18.51 -5.40
N THR A 480 31.37 -19.79 -5.65
CA THR A 480 32.00 -20.55 -6.75
C THR A 480 31.58 -20.00 -8.11
N GLU A 481 30.31 -19.68 -8.29
CA GLU A 481 29.79 -19.06 -9.52
C GLU A 481 30.43 -17.69 -9.77
N ILE A 482 30.51 -16.83 -8.74
CA ILE A 482 31.17 -15.52 -8.82
C ILE A 482 32.66 -15.67 -9.19
N GLN A 483 33.37 -16.64 -8.62
CA GLN A 483 34.77 -16.93 -8.96
C GLN A 483 34.94 -17.47 -10.38
N GLY A 484 33.92 -18.17 -10.91
CA GLY A 484 33.86 -18.61 -12.31
C GLY A 484 33.71 -17.47 -13.32
N GLY A 485 33.44 -16.25 -12.86
CA GLY A 485 33.46 -15.01 -13.66
C GLY A 485 32.10 -14.64 -14.23
N LYS A 486 31.54 -15.47 -15.12
CA LYS A 486 30.24 -15.21 -15.76
C LYS A 486 29.10 -15.85 -14.98
N ILE A 487 28.30 -15.04 -14.32
CA ILE A 487 27.15 -15.50 -13.53
C ILE A 487 25.82 -15.16 -14.21
N ASP A 488 24.78 -15.89 -13.83
CA ASP A 488 23.39 -15.53 -14.08
C ASP A 488 22.83 -14.91 -12.79
N PRO A 489 22.90 -13.57 -12.61
CA PRO A 489 22.57 -12.94 -11.34
C PRO A 489 21.12 -13.20 -10.91
N ILE A 490 20.20 -13.36 -11.86
CA ILE A 490 18.78 -13.62 -11.56
C ILE A 490 18.62 -15.03 -11.01
N ALA A 491 19.18 -16.04 -11.69
CA ALA A 491 19.09 -17.43 -11.23
C ALA A 491 19.86 -17.65 -9.91
N THR A 492 21.02 -17.01 -9.76
CA THR A 492 21.84 -17.08 -8.56
C THR A 492 21.15 -16.41 -7.36
N LEU A 493 20.56 -15.21 -7.55
CA LEU A 493 19.79 -14.51 -6.51
C LEU A 493 18.58 -15.34 -6.06
N SER A 494 17.76 -15.82 -7.01
CA SER A 494 16.57 -16.62 -6.70
C SER A 494 16.90 -17.88 -5.87
N ARG A 495 18.04 -18.52 -6.17
CA ARG A 495 18.51 -19.68 -5.40
C ARG A 495 18.94 -19.31 -3.99
N LEU A 496 19.65 -18.19 -3.83
CA LEU A 496 20.07 -17.70 -2.52
C LEU A 496 18.87 -17.32 -1.66
N GLU A 497 17.92 -16.57 -2.20
CA GLU A 497 16.67 -16.20 -1.52
C GLU A 497 15.86 -17.43 -1.10
N SER A 498 15.74 -18.43 -1.99
CA SER A 498 15.04 -19.68 -1.67
C SER A 498 15.70 -20.44 -0.51
N ALA A 499 17.03 -20.43 -0.42
CA ALA A 499 17.75 -21.04 0.70
C ALA A 499 17.63 -20.22 1.98
N HIS A 500 17.73 -18.89 1.89
CA HIS A 500 17.62 -17.96 3.02
C HIS A 500 16.23 -17.99 3.65
N GLN A 501 15.16 -18.14 2.85
CA GLN A 501 13.79 -18.16 3.35
C GLN A 501 13.57 -19.20 4.46
N ALA A 502 14.17 -20.38 4.36
CA ALA A 502 14.06 -21.42 5.40
C ALA A 502 14.76 -21.02 6.71
N LEU A 503 15.90 -20.34 6.61
CA LEU A 503 16.64 -19.83 7.77
C LEU A 503 15.91 -18.65 8.42
N ASP A 504 15.39 -17.72 7.62
CA ASP A 504 14.69 -16.54 8.09
C ASP A 504 13.39 -16.90 8.84
N GLN A 505 12.59 -17.83 8.30
CA GLN A 505 11.41 -18.34 9.01
C GLN A 505 11.75 -18.89 10.40
N SER A 506 12.88 -19.58 10.51
CA SER A 506 13.34 -20.15 11.78
C SER A 506 13.87 -19.06 12.73
N LEU A 507 14.64 -18.10 12.21
CA LEU A 507 15.17 -16.97 12.99
C LEU A 507 14.08 -16.01 13.46
N SER A 508 13.02 -15.78 12.67
CA SER A 508 11.89 -14.96 13.07
C SER A 508 11.24 -15.50 14.34
N GLY A 509 10.97 -16.81 14.40
CA GLY A 509 10.41 -17.43 15.60
C GLY A 509 11.30 -17.24 16.85
N VAL A 510 12.63 -17.30 16.69
CA VAL A 510 13.58 -17.03 17.78
C VAL A 510 13.55 -15.56 18.19
N ARG A 511 13.54 -14.63 17.24
CA ARG A 511 13.47 -13.18 17.49
C ARG A 511 12.19 -12.81 18.23
N ASP A 512 11.06 -13.38 17.83
CA ASP A 512 9.75 -13.16 18.46
C ASP A 512 9.74 -13.65 19.91
N GLN A 513 10.30 -14.83 20.19
CA GLN A 513 10.43 -15.36 21.54
C GLN A 513 11.35 -14.49 22.42
N GLN A 514 12.48 -14.03 21.88
CA GLN A 514 13.40 -13.15 22.60
C GLN A 514 12.77 -11.79 22.92
N GLU A 515 12.05 -11.20 21.97
CA GLU A 515 11.35 -9.94 22.15
C GLU A 515 10.19 -10.09 23.15
N GLN A 516 9.43 -11.19 23.09
CA GLN A 516 8.39 -11.50 24.08
C GLN A 516 8.98 -11.64 25.49
N ALA A 517 10.08 -12.38 25.64
CA ALA A 517 10.76 -12.54 26.91
C ALA A 517 11.29 -11.20 27.45
N ARG A 518 11.86 -10.35 26.58
CA ARG A 518 12.35 -9.02 26.94
C ARG A 518 11.23 -8.10 27.42
N ARG A 519 10.09 -8.08 26.71
CA ARG A 519 8.90 -7.32 27.12
C ARG A 519 8.35 -7.83 28.45
N ALA A 520 8.23 -9.15 28.60
CA ALA A 520 7.77 -9.76 29.84
C ALA A 520 8.68 -9.38 31.01
N GLN A 521 10.00 -9.42 30.83
CA GLN A 521 10.97 -9.03 31.85
C GLN A 521 10.86 -7.54 32.24
N ALA A 522 10.63 -6.66 31.26
CA ALA A 522 10.44 -5.23 31.52
C ALA A 522 9.16 -4.97 32.37
N SER A 523 8.05 -5.64 32.04
CA SER A 523 6.79 -5.50 32.80
C SER A 523 6.82 -6.21 34.15
N LEU A 524 7.52 -7.35 34.25
CA LEU A 524 7.55 -8.21 35.44
C LEU A 524 7.95 -7.46 36.71
N GLN A 525 8.99 -6.63 36.64
CA GLN A 525 9.48 -5.91 37.81
C GLN A 525 8.42 -4.96 38.39
N GLN A 526 7.72 -4.22 37.54
CA GLN A 526 6.65 -3.32 37.95
C GLN A 526 5.45 -4.08 38.53
N THR A 527 5.05 -5.18 37.89
CA THR A 527 3.93 -6.00 38.37
C THR A 527 4.24 -6.65 39.72
N ILE A 528 5.46 -7.14 39.94
CA ILE A 528 5.89 -7.69 41.24
C ILE A 528 5.77 -6.62 42.33
N MET A 529 6.25 -5.40 42.10
CA MET A 529 6.16 -4.32 43.10
C MET A 529 4.68 -3.96 43.41
N ALA A 530 3.83 -3.89 42.39
CA ALA A 530 2.41 -3.63 42.56
C ALA A 530 1.70 -4.76 43.34
N ALA A 531 2.03 -6.02 43.04
CA ALA A 531 1.52 -7.18 43.78
C ALA A 531 1.96 -7.16 45.25
N GLN A 532 3.26 -6.90 45.52
CA GLN A 532 3.81 -6.80 46.88
C GLN A 532 3.12 -5.71 47.71
N ALA A 533 2.94 -4.51 47.14
CA ALA A 533 2.27 -3.41 47.81
C ALA A 533 0.81 -3.74 48.12
N GLN A 534 0.07 -4.30 47.15
CA GLN A 534 -1.34 -4.67 47.34
C GLN A 534 -1.53 -5.78 48.37
N ILE A 535 -0.68 -6.82 48.34
CA ILE A 535 -0.68 -7.92 49.32
C ILE A 535 -0.41 -7.38 50.72
N SER A 536 0.58 -6.50 50.88
CA SER A 536 0.93 -5.91 52.18
C SER A 536 -0.22 -5.06 52.73
N ALA A 537 -0.78 -4.16 51.92
CA ALA A 537 -1.91 -3.32 52.32
C ALA A 537 -3.15 -4.15 52.70
N THR A 538 -3.44 -5.21 51.93
CA THR A 538 -4.56 -6.12 52.21
C THR A 538 -4.32 -6.91 53.50
N SER A 539 -3.10 -7.41 53.69
CA SER A 539 -2.69 -8.13 54.92
C SER A 539 -2.86 -7.26 56.16
N ASP A 540 -2.41 -6.00 56.10
CA ASP A 540 -2.52 -5.04 57.20
C ASP A 540 -4.00 -4.73 57.51
N TYR A 541 -4.83 -4.55 56.46
CA TYR A 541 -6.26 -4.31 56.62
C TYR A 541 -6.97 -5.48 57.32
N ILE A 542 -6.70 -6.72 56.88
CA ILE A 542 -7.29 -7.93 57.47
C ILE A 542 -6.82 -8.13 58.92
N THR A 543 -5.54 -7.85 59.20
CA THR A 543 -4.95 -7.99 60.54
C THR A 543 -5.56 -7.01 61.53
N ALA A 544 -5.71 -5.74 61.13
CA ALA A 544 -6.34 -4.71 61.94
C ALA A 544 -7.82 -5.01 62.29
N ARG A 545 -8.48 -5.84 61.48
CA ARG A 545 -9.93 -6.15 61.58
C ARG A 545 -10.20 -7.64 61.70
N ARG A 546 -9.39 -8.35 62.51
CA ARG A 546 -9.42 -9.82 62.61
C ARG A 546 -10.79 -10.43 62.94
N GLY A 547 -11.68 -9.68 63.60
CA GLY A 547 -13.00 -10.14 64.02
C GLY A 547 -14.10 -9.99 62.97
N GLY A 548 -13.91 -9.11 61.97
CA GLY A 548 -14.92 -8.75 60.97
C GLY A 548 -14.58 -9.16 59.54
N VAL A 549 -13.51 -9.92 59.31
CA VAL A 549 -13.11 -10.42 57.97
C VAL A 549 -13.28 -11.93 57.89
N GLY A 550 -13.94 -12.40 56.84
CA GLY A 550 -14.24 -13.81 56.57
C GLY A 550 -13.04 -14.65 56.13
N THR A 551 -13.25 -15.97 56.06
CA THR A 551 -12.22 -16.94 55.66
C THR A 551 -11.89 -16.87 54.16
N GLU A 552 -12.82 -16.42 53.33
CA GLU A 552 -12.64 -16.32 51.87
C GLU A 552 -11.59 -15.27 51.51
N ALA A 553 -11.68 -14.05 52.06
CA ALA A 553 -10.69 -13.00 51.86
C ALA A 553 -9.28 -13.43 52.28
N ARG A 554 -9.16 -14.15 53.41
CA ARG A 554 -7.89 -14.71 53.90
C ARG A 554 -7.33 -15.79 52.98
N THR A 555 -8.20 -16.63 52.43
CA THR A 555 -7.80 -17.69 51.50
C THR A 555 -7.28 -17.08 50.20
N ARG A 556 -7.96 -16.06 49.67
CA ARG A 556 -7.53 -15.30 48.48
C ARG A 556 -6.21 -14.58 48.69
N LEU A 557 -6.00 -13.97 49.86
CA LEU A 557 -4.73 -13.34 50.20
C LEU A 557 -3.58 -14.36 50.28
N ALA A 558 -3.81 -15.52 50.92
CA ALA A 558 -2.82 -16.58 50.98
C ALA A 558 -2.48 -17.13 49.57
N GLU A 559 -3.46 -17.21 48.68
CA GLU A 559 -3.25 -17.61 47.29
C GLU A 559 -2.51 -16.55 46.46
N ALA A 560 -2.79 -15.27 46.69
CA ALA A 560 -2.02 -14.17 46.10
C ALA A 560 -0.53 -14.27 46.49
N GLN A 561 -0.24 -14.54 47.76
CA GLN A 561 1.12 -14.72 48.27
C GLN A 561 1.82 -15.92 47.63
N ARG A 562 1.14 -17.08 47.54
CA ARG A 562 1.68 -18.26 46.84
C ARG A 562 2.06 -17.96 45.39
N ASN A 563 1.19 -17.26 44.66
CA ASN A 563 1.45 -16.90 43.25
C ASN A 563 2.61 -15.91 43.11
N LEU A 564 2.73 -14.94 44.03
CA LEU A 564 3.86 -14.00 44.04
C LEU A 564 5.19 -14.72 44.33
N ASP A 565 5.21 -15.61 45.32
CA ASP A 565 6.39 -16.38 45.68
C ASP A 565 6.83 -17.29 44.53
N TYR A 566 5.87 -17.92 43.84
CA TYR A 566 6.15 -18.70 42.65
C TYR A 566 6.72 -17.82 41.53
N ALA A 567 6.08 -16.68 41.20
CA ALA A 567 6.57 -15.73 40.22
C ALA A 567 8.02 -15.28 40.49
N LEU A 568 8.36 -14.99 41.75
CA LEU A 568 9.72 -14.63 42.16
C LEU A 568 10.71 -15.78 41.92
N SER A 569 10.31 -17.02 42.22
CA SER A 569 11.16 -18.20 42.06
C SER A 569 11.54 -18.49 40.61
N ILE A 570 10.64 -18.21 39.65
CA ILE A 570 10.87 -18.44 38.22
C ILE A 570 11.28 -17.19 37.43
N SER A 571 11.26 -16.01 38.06
CA SER A 571 11.50 -14.70 37.42
C SER A 571 12.76 -14.59 36.54
N ARG A 572 13.82 -15.34 36.86
CA ARG A 572 15.09 -15.34 36.11
C ARG A 572 15.15 -16.33 34.95
N ASN A 573 14.36 -17.40 35.03
CA ASN A 573 14.42 -18.51 34.09
C ASN A 573 13.25 -18.50 33.11
N ASP A 574 12.10 -18.01 33.53
CA ASP A 574 10.89 -17.89 32.71
C ASP A 574 10.12 -16.60 33.06
N PRO A 575 10.56 -15.44 32.52
CA PRO A 575 9.95 -14.15 32.81
C PRO A 575 8.52 -14.03 32.26
N VAL A 576 8.17 -14.80 31.22
CA VAL A 576 6.82 -14.79 30.62
C VAL A 576 5.83 -15.43 31.58
N THR A 577 6.11 -16.65 32.03
CA THR A 577 5.27 -17.33 33.03
C THR A 577 5.28 -16.58 34.36
N ALA A 578 6.45 -16.06 34.78
CA ALA A 578 6.55 -15.26 36.01
C ALA A 578 5.64 -14.02 35.97
N LEU A 579 5.54 -13.34 34.83
CA LEU A 579 4.68 -12.17 34.67
C LEU A 579 3.21 -12.56 34.85
N THR A 580 2.79 -13.68 34.25
CA THR A 580 1.42 -14.19 34.42
C THR A 580 1.10 -14.46 35.90
N TYR A 581 1.99 -15.12 36.63
CA TYR A 581 1.79 -15.38 38.06
C TYR A 581 1.83 -14.10 38.93
N ALA A 582 2.67 -13.11 38.58
CA ALA A 582 2.69 -11.83 39.26
C ALA A 582 1.38 -11.03 39.03
N GLN A 583 0.84 -11.06 37.81
CA GLN A 583 -0.45 -10.44 37.49
C GLN A 583 -1.61 -11.13 38.25
N GLN A 584 -1.59 -12.46 38.33
CA GLN A 584 -2.55 -13.23 39.12
C GLN A 584 -2.45 -12.93 40.62
N ALA A 585 -1.24 -12.82 41.15
CA ALA A 585 -1.02 -12.43 42.54
C ALA A 585 -1.61 -11.05 42.85
N HIS A 586 -1.39 -10.06 41.96
CA HIS A 586 -1.95 -8.74 42.12
C HIS A 586 -3.49 -8.75 42.08
N SER A 587 -4.11 -9.47 41.14
CA SER A 587 -5.57 -9.53 41.01
C SER A 587 -6.24 -10.27 42.17
N LEU A 588 -5.63 -11.35 42.68
CA LEU A 588 -6.10 -12.08 43.87
C LEU A 588 -6.00 -11.22 45.13
N ALA A 589 -4.95 -10.41 45.27
CA ALA A 589 -4.80 -9.48 46.38
C ALA A 589 -5.85 -8.36 46.35
N ALA A 590 -6.18 -7.83 45.16
CA ALA A 590 -7.26 -6.87 44.99
C ALA A 590 -8.64 -7.47 45.35
N GLN A 591 -8.92 -8.70 44.91
CA GLN A 591 -10.14 -9.43 45.27
C GLN A 591 -10.23 -9.67 46.79
N ALA A 592 -9.12 -10.06 47.42
CA ALA A 592 -9.05 -10.24 48.87
C ALA A 592 -9.35 -8.93 49.62
N ALA A 593 -8.86 -7.78 49.14
CA ALA A 593 -9.14 -6.48 49.72
C ALA A 593 -10.63 -6.11 49.62
N GLN A 594 -11.26 -6.35 48.46
CA GLN A 594 -12.68 -6.08 48.25
C GLN A 594 -13.58 -6.94 49.15
N LEU A 595 -13.29 -8.25 49.23
CA LEU A 595 -14.01 -9.16 50.12
C LEU A 595 -13.84 -8.74 51.58
N ALA A 596 -12.61 -8.41 52.00
CA ALA A 596 -12.35 -7.96 53.37
C ALA A 596 -13.09 -6.66 53.71
N GLN A 597 -13.19 -5.72 52.77
CA GLN A 597 -13.95 -4.49 52.94
C GLN A 597 -15.45 -4.79 53.11
N SER A 598 -16.01 -5.63 52.23
CA SER A 598 -17.42 -6.04 52.29
C SER A 598 -17.78 -6.76 53.59
N ASP A 599 -16.91 -7.66 54.07
CA ASP A 599 -17.13 -8.41 55.31
C ASP A 599 -17.19 -7.46 56.52
N VAL A 600 -16.31 -6.45 56.56
CA VAL A 600 -16.25 -5.45 57.64
C VAL A 600 -17.47 -4.54 57.62
N ASP A 601 -17.87 -4.08 56.43
CA ASP A 601 -19.05 -3.24 56.28
C ASP A 601 -20.29 -4.00 56.77
N GLN A 602 -20.44 -5.27 56.39
CA GLN A 602 -21.55 -6.13 56.83
C GLN A 602 -21.50 -6.45 58.34
N PHE A 603 -20.32 -6.60 58.92
CA PHE A 603 -20.13 -6.77 60.36
C PHE A 603 -20.51 -5.52 61.15
N GLY A 604 -20.21 -4.33 60.64
CA GLY A 604 -20.58 -3.04 61.24
C GLY A 604 -22.10 -2.80 61.30
N TYR A 605 -22.87 -3.30 60.32
CA TYR A 605 -24.33 -3.24 60.32
C TYR A 605 -24.99 -4.25 61.28
N ALA A 606 -24.32 -5.34 61.65
CA ALA A 606 -24.83 -6.32 62.60
C ALA A 606 -24.70 -5.85 64.08
N ASP A 607 -23.73 -4.98 64.38
CA ASP A 607 -23.49 -4.46 65.75
C ASP A 607 -24.40 -3.26 66.12
N GLN A 608 -25.04 -2.62 65.14
CA GLN A 608 -25.99 -1.53 65.36
C GLN A 608 -27.45 -1.99 65.58
N GLY A 609 -27.65 -3.30 65.72
CA GLY A 609 -28.96 -3.95 65.70
C GLY A 609 -29.47 -4.52 67.02
N TYR A 610 -28.91 -4.23 68.21
CA TYR A 610 -29.52 -4.62 69.50
C TYR A 610 -29.12 -3.69 70.66
N GLY A 611 -30.00 -2.75 71.04
CA GLY A 611 -29.76 -1.86 72.19
C GLY A 611 -30.94 -0.96 72.55
N ARG A 612 -32.00 -1.56 73.10
CA ARG A 612 -33.22 -0.93 73.65
C ARG A 612 -32.96 -0.30 75.04
N GLY A 613 -33.19 1.01 75.18
CA GLY A 613 -33.90 1.63 76.32
C GLY A 613 -33.12 2.32 77.45
N GLY A 614 -33.57 3.53 77.81
CA GLY A 614 -33.40 4.19 79.13
C GLY A 614 -32.40 5.37 79.17
N MET A 615 -32.82 6.65 79.16
CA MET A 615 -33.36 7.48 80.26
C MET A 615 -32.26 8.19 81.09
N PHE A 616 -32.41 9.52 81.27
CA PHE A 616 -31.56 10.51 81.99
C PHE A 616 -30.25 10.90 81.26
N GLY A 617 -29.76 12.13 81.26
CA GLY A 617 -30.00 13.36 82.00
C GLY A 617 -28.85 14.31 81.63
N GLY A 618 -29.12 15.60 81.46
CA GLY A 618 -28.21 16.53 80.77
C GLY A 618 -26.98 17.01 81.55
N GLY A 619 -26.27 17.94 80.90
CA GLY A 619 -25.39 18.90 81.56
C GLY A 619 -23.89 18.73 81.29
N GLY A 620 -23.35 19.70 80.54
CA GLY A 620 -22.17 20.46 80.99
C GLY A 620 -20.80 19.78 80.99
N GLY A 621 -19.97 20.21 80.04
CA GLY A 621 -18.71 20.91 80.34
C GLY A 621 -17.54 20.11 80.92
N GLY A 622 -16.42 20.15 80.19
CA GLY A 622 -15.11 20.38 80.80
C GLY A 622 -14.22 19.15 81.02
N GLY A 623 -13.37 18.89 80.02
CA GLY A 623 -11.90 18.95 80.14
C GLY A 623 -11.16 17.95 81.04
N GLY A 624 -10.23 17.22 80.41
CA GLY A 624 -9.06 16.62 81.08
C GLY A 624 -8.64 15.29 80.43
N LEU A 625 -7.89 15.32 79.32
CA LEU A 625 -6.42 15.25 79.27
C LEU A 625 -5.83 13.87 79.64
N GLY A 626 -5.33 13.15 78.64
CA GLY A 626 -4.40 12.04 78.85
C GLY A 626 -4.15 11.16 77.62
N GLY A 627 -3.22 11.55 76.74
CA GLY A 627 -2.66 10.66 75.72
C GLY A 627 -2.09 11.36 74.49
N ALA A 628 -0.77 11.57 74.49
CA ALA A 628 0.08 12.22 73.47
C ALA A 628 -0.28 11.85 72.02
N ILE A 629 -0.42 12.80 71.09
CA ILE A 629 0.58 13.67 70.43
C ILE A 629 1.61 12.87 69.62
N LEU A 630 1.52 13.06 68.29
CA LEU A 630 2.54 13.22 67.24
C LEU A 630 1.93 12.61 65.95
N GLY A 631 1.27 13.35 65.05
CA GLY A 631 1.59 14.65 64.45
C GLY A 631 2.12 14.39 63.02
N GLY A 632 1.62 14.97 61.94
CA GLY A 632 0.55 15.94 61.77
C GLY A 632 0.36 16.30 60.28
N ILE A 633 -0.83 16.84 60.01
CA ILE A 633 -1.10 18.05 59.22
C ILE A 633 -0.93 17.97 57.69
N LEU A 634 -2.11 17.84 57.06
CA LEU A 634 -2.67 18.50 55.86
C LEU A 634 -1.94 19.76 55.35
N ILE A 635 -2.16 20.09 54.06
CA ILE A 635 -1.90 21.34 53.28
C ILE A 635 -1.07 20.95 52.02
N ASN A 636 -1.42 21.24 50.77
CA ASN A 636 -2.38 22.17 50.17
C ASN A 636 -2.67 21.75 48.71
N SER A 637 -3.92 21.88 48.29
CA SER A 637 -4.23 22.35 46.93
C SER A 637 -4.15 23.88 46.91
N ILE A 638 -4.01 24.49 45.72
CA ILE A 638 -4.02 25.95 45.43
C ILE A 638 -2.69 26.69 45.68
N LEU A 639 -2.02 27.07 44.59
CA LEU A 639 -1.73 28.47 44.27
C LEU A 639 -1.27 28.65 42.82
N ASN A 640 -2.09 29.40 42.11
CA ASN A 640 -1.90 30.02 40.81
C ASN A 640 -0.94 31.22 40.95
N GLY A 641 -0.12 31.45 39.92
CA GLY A 641 0.27 32.80 39.50
C GLY A 641 1.54 33.44 40.07
N GLY A 642 2.51 33.68 39.19
CA GLY A 642 3.05 35.03 38.98
C GLY A 642 4.45 35.37 39.51
N GLY A 643 5.42 35.42 38.59
CA GLY A 643 6.26 36.61 38.36
C GLY A 643 7.56 36.82 39.15
N GLY A 644 8.66 36.96 38.40
CA GLY A 644 9.70 37.96 38.70
C GLY A 644 11.10 37.43 38.99
N GLY A 645 12.02 37.65 38.05
CA GLY A 645 13.41 37.17 38.06
C GLY A 645 14.33 37.73 39.16
N TRP A 646 15.52 37.13 39.28
CA TRP A 646 16.83 37.74 39.00
C TRP A 646 17.96 36.71 39.23
N GLY A 647 18.89 36.62 38.27
CA GLY A 647 20.33 36.50 38.57
C GLY A 647 20.99 35.12 38.68
N GLY A 648 21.61 34.68 37.58
CA GLY A 648 23.04 34.36 37.53
C GLY A 648 23.51 32.92 37.81
N GLY A 649 24.34 32.38 36.89
CA GLY A 649 25.36 31.38 37.24
C GLY A 649 25.40 30.10 36.39
N ASN A 650 26.14 30.19 35.29
CA ASN A 650 26.96 29.20 34.57
C ASN A 650 27.07 27.71 35.00
N ASP A 651 27.42 26.92 33.95
CA ASP A 651 28.02 25.57 33.91
C ASP A 651 27.03 24.40 33.98
N GLY A 652 26.96 23.42 33.07
CA GLY A 652 27.75 23.07 31.89
C GLY A 652 27.42 21.60 31.53
N GLY A 653 27.30 21.28 30.23
CA GLY A 653 27.20 19.90 29.69
C GLY A 653 25.90 19.16 30.01
N GLY A 654 25.28 18.36 29.16
CA GLY A 654 25.65 17.75 27.89
C GLY A 654 24.81 16.48 27.75
N GLY A 655 24.27 16.23 26.56
CA GLY A 655 23.89 14.89 26.12
C GLY A 655 22.53 14.32 26.58
N GLY A 656 21.59 14.26 25.62
CA GLY A 656 21.10 12.97 25.13
C GLY A 656 19.97 12.25 25.90
N GLY A 657 18.80 12.25 25.28
CA GLY A 657 18.10 11.00 24.92
C GLY A 657 17.03 10.43 25.88
N PHE A 658 15.97 9.96 25.23
CA PHE A 658 14.94 8.99 25.66
C PHE A 658 13.79 9.46 26.56
N PHE A 659 12.56 9.18 26.11
CA PHE A 659 11.43 8.45 26.72
C PHE A 659 10.26 8.53 25.69
N GLY A 660 9.49 7.50 25.34
CA GLY A 660 9.19 6.23 25.99
C GLY A 660 7.75 6.20 26.53
N GLY A 661 6.94 5.24 26.07
CA GLY A 661 5.66 4.79 26.67
C GLY A 661 4.42 5.50 26.11
N ASP A 662 3.25 4.86 25.92
CA ASP A 662 2.70 3.62 26.50
C ASP A 662 1.47 3.20 25.63
N SER A 663 1.35 1.92 25.25
CA SER A 663 0.46 0.89 25.83
C SER A 663 -1.00 0.88 25.37
N GLY A 664 -1.47 -0.34 25.07
CA GLY A 664 -2.89 -0.68 25.03
C GLY A 664 -3.22 -1.94 24.23
N GLY A 665 -2.77 -3.11 24.71
CA GLY A 665 -3.21 -4.40 24.18
C GLY A 665 -4.58 -4.82 24.72
N GLY A 666 -5.32 -5.59 23.92
CA GLY A 666 -6.55 -6.27 24.31
C GLY A 666 -6.97 -7.26 23.23
N ASP A 667 -6.72 -8.54 23.50
CA ASP A 667 -7.15 -9.70 22.70
C ASP A 667 -8.43 -10.26 23.32
N PHE A 668 -9.51 -10.41 22.54
CA PHE A 668 -10.60 -11.37 22.78
C PHE A 668 -11.31 -11.64 21.45
N GLY A 669 -11.36 -12.92 21.09
CA GLY A 669 -11.97 -13.39 19.85
C GLY A 669 -13.50 -13.42 19.86
N GLY A 670 -14.04 -13.58 18.65
CA GLY A 670 -15.33 -14.19 18.38
C GLY A 670 -16.56 -13.27 18.53
N GLY A 671 -17.15 -12.89 17.40
CA GLY A 671 -18.52 -12.37 17.37
C GLY A 671 -18.79 -11.49 16.17
N GLY A 672 -19.66 -11.95 15.26
CA GLY A 672 -20.22 -11.11 14.20
C GLY A 672 -20.96 -9.90 14.79
N GLY A 673 -20.88 -8.79 14.06
CA GLY A 673 -21.57 -7.54 14.38
C GLY A 673 -21.70 -6.68 13.14
N ASP A 674 -22.92 -6.63 12.63
CA ASP A 674 -23.48 -5.74 11.62
C ASP A 674 -22.87 -4.32 11.56
N PHE A 675 -22.63 -3.85 10.34
CA PHE A 675 -22.74 -2.42 10.00
C PHE A 675 -23.77 -2.25 8.88
N GLY A 676 -24.98 -2.75 9.14
CA GLY A 676 -26.20 -2.39 8.44
C GLY A 676 -27.11 -1.56 9.35
N GLY A 677 -27.58 -0.42 8.84
CA GLY A 677 -28.71 0.35 9.38
C GLY A 677 -28.33 1.68 10.04
N GLY A 678 -28.93 2.82 9.70
CA GLY A 678 -30.09 3.02 8.83
C GLY A 678 -30.39 4.50 8.55
N ASP A 679 -31.00 4.68 7.39
CA ASP A 679 -32.17 5.51 7.06
C ASP A 679 -32.52 6.74 7.94
N SER A 680 -32.58 7.91 7.31
CA SER A 680 -33.75 8.79 7.39
C SER A 680 -33.64 9.97 6.41
N GLY A 681 -34.66 10.18 5.58
CA GLY A 681 -35.13 11.54 5.28
C GLY A 681 -35.29 11.94 3.82
N SER A 682 -36.46 11.64 3.26
CA SER A 682 -37.33 12.59 2.51
C SER A 682 -36.69 13.89 2.02
N PHE A 683 -36.56 14.08 0.70
CA PHE A 683 -37.31 15.03 -0.15
C PHE A 683 -36.74 15.04 -1.57
#